data_AF-A0AAQ3PFR1-F1
#
_entry.id   AF-A0AAQ3PFR1-F1
#
_cell.length_a   1.000
_cell.length_b   1.000
_cell.length_c   1.000
_cell.angle_alpha   90.00
_cell.angle_beta   90.00
_cell.angle_gamma   90.00
#
_symmetry.space_group_name_H-M   'P 1'
#
loop_
_entity.id
_entity.type
_entity.pdbx_description
1 polymer ?
#
loop_
_entity_poly.entity_id
_entity_poly.type
_entity_poly.pdbx_seq_one_letter_code
_entity_poly.pdbx_strand_id
1 'polypeptide(L)'
;MVYGDWKESYNLLPRVVHAIGHYNPATRWYTYTGGRTVTDKSGKTAHVLQRVFWCFGQCVAAFQYCRPVLLVDGTFLIGKYKGVLMMAQAVDPEDQLVPMAFAIVEAENNDSWQWFMHLLRVEVMGKERKICVISDRHAGILKACKQSYRGYPPLEHRWCVRHFTTNLWRHQKDDEVVNKLKVLCGAQDERDFDKLYAELKKMLTKEGKRWMKKQMEKKKHWALAFDEGGARYGIKTTNGAESMNNVFKGIRALPVAGIAMYSFAKCNSYFVDRWGKAKLAFDNGARFGAPMAAHLRNEEKLSVMQIGDAYGPDRNLYCVRTAHGSGPGGERFGGRNYKVQIEEGICQCNFPQLYHAPCSHLITACQDRGLNHKSSKYMSPYYDKENTLKIWEPMFQPYLDPSQWPPYDGHDYCPDPDLLRVKVGRRKKKRLRGDMDKCNGWGKDKYGTGDFNELPGKVRMADPRFPLLEVAYEKDHRAPAIESGQVMPVLRMRTHTHVLLWDERYAPYLRQAGFLDLARVVNAGLPPLDPPLLTSLIDRWRPETHTFHLSCGEMTLTLQDAAMILGLPIEGQAVVHVVNANWAHYVELMLGLPLLSAILETVARKKTRTAGVTTRWLRDHFQVCPPDADEVAVERHARAWLWYLVACFLLPDGSGNTVTSLVLPILSQPWGNIGTYS
;
A
#
# COMPACT_ATOMS: atom_id res chain seq x y z
N MET A 1 -6.42 -21.32 13.45
CA MET A 1 -6.78 -20.64 12.17
C MET A 1 -7.30 -19.24 12.52
N VAL A 2 -6.54 -18.15 12.30
CA VAL A 2 -6.88 -16.78 12.80
C VAL A 2 -8.18 -16.21 12.20
N TYR A 3 -8.59 -16.65 11.02
CA TYR A 3 -9.81 -16.17 10.33
C TYR A 3 -10.98 -17.16 10.32
N GLY A 4 -10.90 -18.23 11.14
CA GLY A 4 -11.89 -19.31 11.21
C GLY A 4 -11.94 -20.21 9.96
N ASP A 5 -12.84 -21.20 9.98
CA ASP A 5 -13.13 -22.01 8.77
C ASP A 5 -13.86 -21.17 7.71
N TRP A 6 -13.71 -21.57 6.44
CA TRP A 6 -14.36 -20.93 5.30
C TRP A 6 -15.89 -20.85 5.41
N LYS A 7 -16.53 -21.87 6.01
CA LYS A 7 -17.98 -21.92 6.21
C LYS A 7 -18.38 -21.03 7.38
N GLU A 8 -17.69 -21.17 8.50
CA GLU A 8 -17.91 -20.38 9.72
C GLU A 8 -17.74 -18.88 9.50
N SER A 9 -16.83 -18.50 8.59
CA SER A 9 -16.57 -17.11 8.24
C SER A 9 -17.81 -16.36 7.73
N TYR A 10 -18.77 -17.05 7.09
CA TYR A 10 -20.04 -16.42 6.69
C TYR A 10 -20.92 -16.10 7.90
N ASN A 11 -20.85 -16.88 8.96
CA ASN A 11 -21.54 -16.58 10.22
C ASN A 11 -20.81 -15.50 11.03
N LEU A 12 -19.48 -15.48 10.95
CA LEU A 12 -18.63 -14.53 11.66
C LEU A 12 -18.70 -13.13 11.07
N LEU A 13 -18.84 -12.99 9.75
CA LEU A 13 -18.78 -11.67 9.09
C LEU A 13 -19.82 -10.69 9.65
N PRO A 14 -21.13 -11.02 9.73
CA PRO A 14 -22.13 -10.12 10.32
C PRO A 14 -21.81 -9.73 11.76
N ARG A 15 -21.26 -10.66 12.56
CA ARG A 15 -20.85 -10.40 13.95
C ARG A 15 -19.68 -9.43 14.03
N VAL A 16 -18.71 -9.55 13.12
CA VAL A 16 -17.56 -8.62 13.03
C VAL A 16 -18.03 -7.22 12.67
N VAL A 17 -18.84 -7.06 11.62
CA VAL A 17 -19.32 -5.72 11.22
C VAL A 17 -20.29 -5.14 12.25
N HIS A 18 -21.02 -5.99 12.98
CA HIS A 18 -21.82 -5.58 14.14
C HIS A 18 -20.94 -5.05 15.28
N ALA A 19 -19.89 -5.78 15.66
CA ALA A 19 -18.94 -5.34 16.67
C ALA A 19 -18.24 -4.03 16.26
N ILE A 20 -17.77 -3.93 15.02
CA ILE A 20 -17.23 -2.67 14.47
C ILE A 20 -18.25 -1.54 14.59
N GLY A 21 -19.50 -1.79 14.22
CA GLY A 21 -20.57 -0.80 14.29
C GLY A 21 -20.96 -0.37 15.70
N HIS A 22 -20.78 -1.24 16.70
CA HIS A 22 -21.00 -0.89 18.10
C HIS A 22 -19.98 0.15 18.60
N TYR A 23 -18.69 -0.08 18.33
CA TYR A 23 -17.63 0.85 18.71
C TYR A 23 -17.51 2.04 17.75
N ASN A 24 -18.06 1.93 16.54
CA ASN A 24 -18.10 2.99 15.53
C ASN A 24 -19.56 3.20 15.06
N PRO A 25 -20.40 3.91 15.84
CA PRO A 25 -21.87 3.97 15.66
C PRO A 25 -22.38 4.48 14.30
N ALA A 26 -21.53 5.20 13.57
CA ALA A 26 -21.84 5.70 12.22
C ALA A 26 -21.57 4.67 11.10
N THR A 27 -21.02 3.50 11.43
CA THR A 27 -20.89 2.38 10.49
C THR A 27 -22.27 1.86 10.12
N ARG A 28 -22.47 1.56 8.83
CA ARG A 28 -23.72 0.99 8.31
C ARG A 28 -23.39 -0.30 7.59
N TRP A 29 -24.21 -1.32 7.83
CA TRP A 29 -24.05 -2.62 7.19
C TRP A 29 -25.40 -3.30 6.99
N TYR A 30 -25.51 -4.08 5.92
CA TYR A 30 -26.76 -4.74 5.52
C TYR A 30 -26.45 -6.12 4.99
N THR A 31 -27.28 -7.11 5.36
CA THR A 31 -27.23 -8.46 4.80
C THR A 31 -28.44 -8.71 3.91
N TYR A 32 -28.27 -9.62 2.94
CA TYR A 32 -29.35 -10.11 2.10
C TYR A 32 -29.23 -11.62 1.99
N THR A 33 -30.33 -12.32 2.31
CA THR A 33 -30.39 -13.79 2.33
C THR A 33 -31.21 -14.37 1.16
N GLY A 34 -32.00 -13.53 0.49
CA GLY A 34 -32.96 -13.97 -0.53
C GLY A 34 -34.00 -14.96 0.00
N GLY A 35 -34.23 -15.00 1.32
CA GLY A 35 -35.14 -15.96 1.96
C GLY A 35 -34.64 -17.40 1.99
N ARG A 36 -33.39 -17.68 1.57
CA ARG A 36 -32.86 -19.03 1.49
C ARG A 36 -32.28 -19.47 2.84
N THR A 37 -32.58 -20.71 3.23
CA THR A 37 -32.07 -21.36 4.42
C THR A 37 -31.51 -22.74 4.08
N VAL A 38 -30.51 -23.19 4.85
CA VAL A 38 -29.95 -24.53 4.78
C VAL A 38 -30.05 -25.15 6.17
N THR A 39 -30.62 -26.35 6.22
CA THR A 39 -30.63 -27.17 7.45
C THR A 39 -29.53 -28.20 7.35
N ASP A 40 -28.66 -28.25 8.36
CA ASP A 40 -27.59 -29.25 8.40
C ASP A 40 -28.09 -30.61 8.91
N LYS A 41 -27.19 -31.61 8.92
CA LYS A 41 -27.49 -32.98 9.36
C LYS A 41 -27.87 -33.07 10.84
N SER A 42 -27.55 -32.06 11.65
CA SER A 42 -27.91 -31.99 13.08
C SER A 42 -29.28 -31.33 13.30
N GLY A 43 -29.97 -30.93 12.23
CA GLY A 43 -31.26 -30.25 12.30
C GLY A 43 -31.15 -28.74 12.55
N LYS A 44 -29.93 -28.17 12.58
CA LYS A 44 -29.73 -26.73 12.77
C LYS A 44 -29.95 -25.99 11.44
N THR A 45 -30.87 -25.04 11.43
CA THR A 45 -31.17 -24.19 10.27
C THR A 45 -30.37 -22.89 10.33
N ALA A 46 -29.71 -22.54 9.22
CA ALA A 46 -29.00 -21.27 9.05
C ALA A 46 -29.41 -20.60 7.73
N HIS A 47 -29.37 -19.27 7.68
CA HIS A 47 -29.67 -18.50 6.48
C HIS A 47 -28.50 -18.49 5.51
N VAL A 48 -28.76 -18.57 4.20
CA VAL A 48 -27.69 -18.39 3.21
C VAL A 48 -27.35 -16.91 3.13
N LEU A 49 -26.13 -16.53 3.53
CA LEU A 49 -25.66 -15.15 3.36
C LEU A 49 -25.27 -14.94 1.90
N GLN A 50 -26.19 -14.36 1.12
CA GLN A 50 -26.01 -14.13 -0.32
C GLN A 50 -25.24 -12.83 -0.57
N ARG A 51 -25.58 -11.77 0.17
CA ARG A 51 -24.89 -10.47 0.06
C ARG A 51 -24.68 -9.83 1.42
N VAL A 52 -23.60 -9.08 1.54
CA VAL A 52 -23.35 -8.20 2.67
C VAL A 52 -22.66 -6.94 2.21
N PHE A 53 -23.11 -5.80 2.72
CA PHE A 53 -22.58 -4.46 2.47
C PHE A 53 -22.11 -3.87 3.78
N TRP A 54 -21.03 -3.09 3.76
CA TRP A 54 -20.65 -2.23 4.86
C TRP A 54 -19.95 -0.96 4.38
N CYS A 55 -20.18 0.14 5.10
CA CYS A 55 -19.41 1.38 4.99
C CYS A 55 -19.13 1.94 6.38
N PHE A 56 -17.91 2.46 6.58
CA PHE A 56 -17.50 3.05 7.85
C PHE A 56 -17.93 4.51 7.94
N GLY A 57 -18.44 4.94 9.10
CA GLY A 57 -18.93 6.30 9.27
C GLY A 57 -17.87 7.37 9.00
N GLN A 58 -16.63 7.07 9.35
CA GLN A 58 -15.45 7.90 9.08
C GLN A 58 -15.26 8.16 7.58
N CYS A 59 -15.42 7.12 6.76
CA CYS A 59 -15.36 7.22 5.29
C CYS A 59 -16.50 8.06 4.72
N VAL A 60 -17.71 7.91 5.26
CA VAL A 60 -18.89 8.69 4.83
C VAL A 60 -18.73 10.17 5.19
N ALA A 61 -18.24 10.46 6.40
CA ALA A 61 -17.94 11.83 6.84
C ALA A 61 -16.88 12.49 5.93
N ALA A 62 -15.83 11.75 5.59
CA ALA A 62 -14.77 12.20 4.70
C ALA A 62 -15.29 12.60 3.30
N PHE A 63 -16.30 11.89 2.77
CA PHE A 63 -16.78 12.07 1.41
C PHE A 63 -17.29 13.49 1.11
N GLN A 64 -17.79 14.20 2.12
CA GLN A 64 -18.30 15.58 1.97
C GLN A 64 -17.23 16.55 1.44
N TYR A 65 -15.97 16.28 1.77
CA TYR A 65 -14.81 17.10 1.41
C TYR A 65 -14.05 16.56 0.18
N CYS A 66 -14.30 15.31 -0.22
CA CYS A 66 -13.78 14.74 -1.46
C CYS A 66 -14.40 15.41 -2.69
N ARG A 67 -13.76 15.28 -3.86
CA ARG A 67 -14.44 15.62 -5.13
C ARG A 67 -15.72 14.79 -5.24
N PRO A 68 -16.82 15.32 -5.82
CA PRO A 68 -18.11 14.63 -5.93
C PRO A 68 -18.09 13.55 -7.02
N VAL A 69 -17.07 12.70 -6.98
CA VAL A 69 -16.80 11.63 -7.93
C VAL A 69 -16.57 10.34 -7.14
N LEU A 70 -17.31 9.29 -7.49
CA LEU A 70 -17.13 7.95 -6.95
C LEU A 70 -16.63 6.99 -8.03
N LEU A 71 -15.57 6.27 -7.72
CA LEU A 71 -15.03 5.19 -8.52
C LEU A 71 -15.62 3.88 -7.99
N VAL A 72 -16.28 3.12 -8.85
CA VAL A 72 -16.89 1.83 -8.49
C VAL A 72 -16.31 0.73 -9.35
N ASP A 73 -15.90 -0.36 -8.70
CA ASP A 73 -15.35 -1.53 -9.37
C ASP A 73 -15.69 -2.83 -8.64
N GLY A 74 -15.71 -3.93 -9.40
CA GLY A 74 -15.98 -5.28 -8.93
C GLY A 74 -14.75 -6.16 -9.12
N THR A 75 -14.52 -7.07 -8.18
CA THR A 75 -13.42 -8.03 -8.33
C THR A 75 -13.75 -9.40 -7.79
N PHE A 76 -13.46 -10.44 -8.58
CA PHE A 76 -13.77 -11.81 -8.20
C PHE A 76 -12.97 -12.27 -6.98
N LEU A 77 -13.68 -12.86 -6.02
CA LEU A 77 -13.08 -13.60 -4.91
C LEU A 77 -12.41 -14.87 -5.43
N ILE A 78 -11.26 -15.22 -4.86
CA ILE A 78 -10.46 -16.41 -5.23
C ILE A 78 -10.44 -17.47 -4.12
N GLY A 79 -11.25 -17.28 -3.07
CA GLY A 79 -11.43 -18.21 -1.96
C GLY A 79 -12.19 -19.51 -2.30
N LYS A 80 -12.60 -20.25 -1.27
CA LYS A 80 -13.31 -21.56 -1.40
C LYS A 80 -14.67 -21.44 -2.09
N TYR A 81 -15.35 -20.32 -1.87
CA TYR A 81 -16.64 -19.98 -2.48
C TYR A 81 -16.43 -18.95 -3.60
N LYS A 82 -17.23 -19.05 -4.67
CA LYS A 82 -17.35 -18.02 -5.69
C LYS A 82 -18.02 -16.78 -5.07
N GLY A 83 -17.72 -15.62 -5.62
CA GLY A 83 -18.30 -14.35 -5.19
C GLY A 83 -17.50 -13.18 -5.75
N VAL A 84 -18.00 -11.98 -5.52
CA VAL A 84 -17.42 -10.72 -6.00
C VAL A 84 -17.33 -9.76 -4.83
N LEU A 85 -16.15 -9.15 -4.66
CA LEU A 85 -15.95 -8.00 -3.80
C LEU A 85 -16.19 -6.74 -4.63
N MET A 86 -17.27 -6.04 -4.36
CA MET A 86 -17.58 -4.72 -4.92
C MET A 86 -17.05 -3.64 -3.99
N MET A 87 -16.49 -2.57 -4.57
CA MET A 87 -15.89 -1.47 -3.81
C MET A 87 -16.26 -0.13 -4.42
N ALA A 88 -16.43 0.86 -3.56
CA ALA A 88 -16.58 2.26 -3.93
C ALA A 88 -15.50 3.10 -3.26
N GLN A 89 -14.99 4.10 -3.99
CA GLN A 89 -13.90 4.97 -3.56
C GLN A 89 -14.14 6.40 -4.03
N ALA A 90 -13.71 7.37 -3.24
CA ALA A 90 -13.66 8.77 -3.62
C ALA A 90 -12.22 9.22 -3.89
N VAL A 91 -12.06 10.46 -4.35
CA VAL A 91 -10.75 11.08 -4.59
C VAL A 91 -10.59 12.35 -3.76
N ASP A 92 -9.52 12.42 -2.98
CA ASP A 92 -9.17 13.58 -2.16
C ASP A 92 -8.47 14.69 -3.00
N PRO A 93 -8.21 15.88 -2.43
CA PRO A 93 -7.50 16.95 -3.13
C PRO A 93 -6.07 16.59 -3.59
N GLU A 94 -5.45 15.58 -3.00
CA GLU A 94 -4.10 15.06 -3.28
C GLU A 94 -4.09 13.91 -4.30
N ASP A 95 -5.21 13.73 -5.02
CA ASP A 95 -5.46 12.61 -5.94
C ASP A 95 -5.29 11.22 -5.27
N GLN A 96 -5.47 11.14 -3.96
CA GLN A 96 -5.49 9.88 -3.22
C GLN A 96 -6.90 9.30 -3.17
N LEU A 97 -6.96 7.99 -3.00
CA LEU A 97 -8.22 7.26 -2.93
C LEU A 97 -8.69 7.16 -1.50
N VAL A 98 -9.94 7.53 -1.28
CA VAL A 98 -10.60 7.35 0.02
C VAL A 98 -11.53 6.14 -0.11
N PRO A 99 -11.32 5.04 0.63
CA PRO A 99 -12.27 3.93 0.64
C PRO A 99 -13.63 4.41 1.15
N MET A 100 -14.72 4.04 0.48
CA MET A 100 -16.07 4.50 0.85
C MET A 100 -16.95 3.36 1.36
N ALA A 101 -17.03 2.27 0.59
CA ALA A 101 -17.88 1.14 0.94
C ALA A 101 -17.41 -0.15 0.26
N PHE A 102 -17.85 -1.27 0.83
CA PHE A 102 -17.52 -2.60 0.39
C PHE A 102 -18.79 -3.46 0.35
N ALA A 103 -18.82 -4.42 -0.56
CA ALA A 103 -19.84 -5.47 -0.53
C ALA A 103 -19.29 -6.80 -1.04
N ILE A 104 -19.76 -7.89 -0.44
CA ILE A 104 -19.59 -9.25 -0.96
C ILE A 104 -20.93 -9.66 -1.55
N VAL A 105 -20.91 -10.09 -2.81
CA VAL A 105 -22.10 -10.53 -3.56
C VAL A 105 -21.84 -11.83 -4.31
N GLU A 106 -22.89 -12.50 -4.73
CA GLU A 106 -22.79 -13.80 -5.40
C GLU A 106 -22.12 -13.73 -6.78
N ALA A 107 -22.37 -12.66 -7.55
CA ALA A 107 -21.85 -12.49 -8.91
C ALA A 107 -21.96 -11.04 -9.40
N GLU A 108 -21.23 -10.70 -10.47
CA GLU A 108 -21.45 -9.46 -11.22
C GLU A 108 -22.69 -9.63 -12.11
N ASN A 109 -23.86 -9.42 -11.51
CA ASN A 109 -25.14 -9.46 -12.21
C ASN A 109 -25.93 -8.15 -12.00
N ASN A 110 -27.05 -8.01 -12.69
CA ASN A 110 -27.84 -6.79 -12.63
C ASN A 110 -28.36 -6.50 -11.22
N ASP A 111 -28.77 -7.52 -10.47
CA ASP A 111 -29.39 -7.34 -9.17
C ASP A 111 -28.37 -6.98 -8.09
N SER A 112 -27.19 -7.59 -8.13
CA SER A 112 -26.08 -7.26 -7.24
C SER A 112 -25.61 -5.82 -7.44
N TRP A 113 -25.47 -5.37 -8.70
CA TRP A 113 -25.10 -3.99 -8.99
C TRP A 113 -26.18 -2.99 -8.59
N GLN A 114 -27.46 -3.28 -8.88
CA GLN A 114 -28.58 -2.43 -8.45
C GLN A 114 -28.63 -2.31 -6.92
N TRP A 115 -28.48 -3.42 -6.20
CA TRP A 115 -28.47 -3.45 -4.74
C TRP A 115 -27.30 -2.66 -4.16
N PHE A 116 -26.07 -2.87 -4.67
CA PHE A 116 -24.89 -2.14 -4.22
C PHE A 116 -25.00 -0.63 -4.48
N MET A 117 -25.43 -0.25 -5.69
CA MET A 117 -25.60 1.17 -6.06
C MET A 117 -26.72 1.84 -5.27
N HIS A 118 -27.79 1.11 -4.93
CA HIS A 118 -28.85 1.60 -4.05
C HIS A 118 -28.30 1.94 -2.67
N LEU A 119 -27.56 1.02 -2.04
CA LEU A 119 -26.95 1.25 -0.72
C LEU A 119 -25.92 2.38 -0.74
N LEU A 120 -25.09 2.47 -1.79
CA LEU A 120 -24.21 3.63 -1.97
C LEU A 120 -24.99 4.95 -2.06
N ARG A 121 -26.12 4.94 -2.77
CA ARG A 121 -26.95 6.14 -2.95
C ARG A 121 -27.49 6.64 -1.63
N VAL A 122 -27.97 5.73 -0.78
CA VAL A 122 -28.64 6.07 0.47
C VAL A 122 -27.63 6.37 1.58
N GLU A 123 -26.61 5.52 1.75
CA GLU A 123 -25.72 5.55 2.92
C GLU A 123 -24.44 6.39 2.73
N VAL A 124 -23.99 6.58 1.48
CA VAL A 124 -22.69 7.26 1.21
C VAL A 124 -22.89 8.60 0.50
N MET A 125 -23.69 8.62 -0.56
CA MET A 125 -23.78 9.79 -1.46
C MET A 125 -24.53 10.98 -0.85
N GLY A 126 -25.50 10.73 0.04
CA GLY A 126 -26.35 11.77 0.61
C GLY A 126 -27.25 12.45 -0.42
N LYS A 127 -27.99 13.47 0.02
CA LYS A 127 -29.05 14.15 -0.77
C LYS A 127 -28.64 15.51 -1.35
N GLU A 128 -27.52 16.06 -0.89
CA GLU A 128 -27.17 17.47 -1.12
C GLU A 128 -26.39 17.70 -2.41
N ARG A 129 -25.60 16.70 -2.85
CA ARG A 129 -24.61 16.87 -3.93
C ARG A 129 -24.99 16.06 -5.16
N LYS A 130 -24.85 16.68 -6.33
CA LYS A 130 -24.80 15.95 -7.61
C LYS A 130 -23.47 15.21 -7.67
N ILE A 131 -23.51 13.90 -7.94
CA ILE A 131 -22.34 13.02 -7.88
C ILE A 131 -22.17 12.33 -9.22
N CYS A 132 -20.92 12.23 -9.66
CA CYS A 132 -20.52 11.47 -10.83
C CYS A 132 -19.96 10.11 -10.42
N VAL A 133 -20.51 9.02 -10.96
CA VAL A 133 -19.92 7.69 -10.83
C VAL A 133 -19.11 7.36 -12.07
N ILE A 134 -17.88 6.89 -11.87
CA ILE A 134 -17.01 6.34 -12.91
C ILE A 134 -16.90 4.84 -12.68
N SER A 135 -17.29 4.04 -13.66
CA SER A 135 -17.29 2.59 -13.57
C SER A 135 -17.10 1.91 -14.93
N ASP A 136 -17.06 0.58 -14.93
CA ASP A 136 -17.31 -0.20 -16.16
C ASP A 136 -18.75 0.00 -16.67
N ARG A 137 -18.99 -0.37 -17.93
CA ARG A 137 -20.25 -0.31 -18.65
C ARG A 137 -21.10 -1.58 -18.45
N HIS A 138 -21.07 -2.16 -17.25
CA HIS A 138 -21.93 -3.29 -16.93
C HIS A 138 -23.41 -2.86 -16.97
N ALA A 139 -24.29 -3.68 -17.56
CA ALA A 139 -25.69 -3.33 -17.77
C ALA A 139 -26.42 -2.98 -16.45
N GLY A 140 -26.12 -3.73 -15.39
CA GLY A 140 -26.62 -3.47 -14.04
C GLY A 140 -26.27 -2.07 -13.51
N ILE A 141 -25.04 -1.59 -13.74
CA ILE A 141 -24.62 -0.25 -13.33
C ILE A 141 -25.35 0.82 -14.15
N LEU A 142 -25.43 0.64 -15.47
CA LEU A 142 -26.15 1.57 -16.34
C LEU A 142 -27.62 1.73 -15.95
N LYS A 143 -28.27 0.62 -15.56
CA LYS A 143 -29.65 0.65 -15.09
C LYS A 143 -29.75 1.35 -13.73
N ALA A 144 -28.86 1.01 -12.79
CA ALA A 144 -28.85 1.60 -11.46
C ALA A 144 -28.60 3.12 -11.49
N CYS A 145 -27.68 3.60 -12.34
CA CYS A 145 -27.40 5.03 -12.48
C CYS A 145 -28.56 5.84 -13.08
N LYS A 146 -29.46 5.20 -13.83
CA LYS A 146 -30.65 5.85 -14.42
C LYS A 146 -31.84 5.86 -13.48
N GLN A 147 -31.79 5.11 -12.39
CA GLN A 147 -32.89 5.02 -11.44
C GLN A 147 -33.00 6.32 -10.65
N SER A 148 -34.19 6.92 -10.69
CA SER A 148 -34.51 8.09 -9.87
C SER A 148 -34.87 7.66 -8.45
N TYR A 149 -34.39 8.40 -7.46
CA TYR A 149 -34.70 8.19 -6.06
C TYR A 149 -35.28 9.48 -5.48
N ARG A 150 -36.46 9.40 -4.87
CA ARG A 150 -37.15 10.57 -4.31
C ARG A 150 -36.26 11.26 -3.27
N GLY A 151 -36.04 12.56 -3.46
CA GLY A 151 -35.20 13.36 -2.56
C GLY A 151 -33.69 13.24 -2.80
N TYR A 152 -33.27 12.56 -3.87
CA TYR A 152 -31.87 12.51 -4.29
C TYR A 152 -31.71 13.16 -5.67
N PRO A 153 -30.60 13.87 -5.94
CA PRO A 153 -30.31 14.41 -7.26
C PRO A 153 -30.23 13.31 -8.34
N PRO A 154 -30.23 13.63 -9.64
CA PRO A 154 -29.82 12.68 -10.66
C PRO A 154 -28.35 12.26 -10.47
N LEU A 155 -28.02 11.00 -10.76
CA LEU A 155 -26.64 10.52 -10.75
C LEU A 155 -26.01 10.72 -12.13
N GLU A 156 -24.86 11.39 -12.17
CA GLU A 156 -24.05 11.45 -13.38
C GLU A 156 -23.26 10.15 -13.52
N HIS A 157 -23.15 9.62 -14.74
CA HIS A 157 -22.38 8.40 -14.98
C HIS A 157 -21.42 8.59 -16.13
N ARG A 158 -20.15 8.25 -15.91
CA ARG A 158 -19.09 8.25 -16.93
C ARG A 158 -18.40 6.89 -16.98
N TRP A 159 -17.93 6.52 -18.16
CA TRP A 159 -17.29 5.24 -18.39
C TRP A 159 -15.81 5.36 -18.12
N CYS A 160 -15.27 4.38 -17.42
CA CYS A 160 -13.84 4.21 -17.29
C CYS A 160 -13.22 4.07 -18.68
N VAL A 161 -12.35 5.01 -19.06
CA VAL A 161 -11.68 5.02 -20.38
C VAL A 161 -10.91 3.72 -20.61
N ARG A 162 -10.35 3.12 -19.55
CA ARG A 162 -9.68 1.84 -19.64
C ARG A 162 -10.61 0.72 -20.09
N HIS A 163 -11.69 0.47 -19.35
CA HIS A 163 -12.69 -0.53 -19.74
C HIS A 163 -13.29 -0.23 -21.12
N PHE A 164 -13.55 1.05 -21.42
CA PHE A 164 -14.04 1.49 -22.72
C PHE A 164 -13.08 1.12 -23.87
N THR A 165 -11.78 1.38 -23.70
CA THR A 165 -10.76 1.06 -24.71
C THR A 165 -10.53 -0.44 -24.85
N THR A 166 -10.59 -1.21 -23.75
CA THR A 166 -10.54 -2.69 -23.81
C THR A 166 -11.74 -3.27 -24.55
N ASN A 167 -12.91 -2.63 -24.47
CA ASN A 167 -14.05 -3.04 -25.28
C ASN A 167 -13.81 -2.85 -26.78
N LEU A 168 -13.11 -1.80 -27.22
CA LEU A 168 -12.67 -1.69 -28.62
C LEU A 168 -11.64 -2.78 -28.96
N TRP A 169 -10.67 -3.03 -28.07
CA TRP A 169 -9.65 -4.05 -28.28
C TRP A 169 -10.24 -5.45 -28.55
N ARG A 170 -11.37 -5.78 -27.92
CA ARG A 170 -12.12 -7.03 -28.19
C ARG A 170 -12.61 -7.16 -29.63
N HIS A 171 -12.99 -6.03 -30.24
CA HIS A 171 -13.44 -5.96 -31.63
C HIS A 171 -12.28 -5.78 -32.62
N GLN A 172 -11.17 -5.20 -32.17
CA GLN A 172 -10.00 -4.93 -32.98
C GLN A 172 -8.77 -5.02 -32.08
N LYS A 173 -8.13 -6.19 -32.06
CA LYS A 173 -7.00 -6.57 -31.17
C LYS A 173 -5.69 -5.86 -31.55
N ASP A 174 -5.72 -4.54 -31.56
CA ASP A 174 -4.66 -3.65 -32.01
C ASP A 174 -4.37 -2.62 -30.92
N ASP A 175 -3.17 -2.67 -30.36
CA ASP A 175 -2.76 -1.80 -29.26
C ASP A 175 -2.47 -0.35 -29.70
N GLU A 176 -2.08 -0.11 -30.96
CA GLU A 176 -1.87 1.23 -31.49
C GLU A 176 -3.21 1.97 -31.62
N VAL A 177 -4.23 1.26 -32.10
CA VAL A 177 -5.61 1.75 -32.19
C VAL A 177 -6.17 2.07 -30.80
N VAL A 178 -5.90 1.21 -29.82
CA VAL A 178 -6.27 1.47 -28.42
C VAL A 178 -5.59 2.72 -27.88
N ASN A 179 -4.29 2.89 -28.14
CA ASN A 179 -3.55 4.06 -27.67
C ASN A 179 -4.07 5.36 -28.30
N LYS A 180 -4.39 5.36 -29.60
CA LYS A 180 -5.03 6.52 -30.24
C LYS A 180 -6.43 6.79 -29.69
N LEU A 181 -7.22 5.75 -29.40
CA LEU A 181 -8.51 5.92 -28.74
C LEU A 181 -8.35 6.56 -27.34
N LYS A 182 -7.31 6.22 -26.58
CA LYS A 182 -7.05 6.87 -25.28
C LYS A 182 -6.76 8.35 -25.41
N VAL A 183 -5.93 8.72 -26.38
CA VAL A 183 -5.63 10.13 -26.69
C VAL A 183 -6.92 10.86 -27.07
N LEU A 184 -7.74 10.26 -27.94
CA LEU A 184 -9.05 10.79 -28.30
C LEU A 184 -9.97 10.99 -27.08
N CYS A 185 -10.05 10.01 -26.17
CA CYS A 185 -10.86 10.13 -24.96
C CYS A 185 -10.39 11.27 -24.03
N GLY A 186 -9.11 11.63 -24.10
CA GLY A 186 -8.49 12.68 -23.30
C GLY A 186 -8.51 14.08 -23.93
N ALA A 187 -9.00 14.22 -25.16
CA ALA A 187 -9.14 15.52 -25.83
C ALA A 187 -10.06 16.46 -25.01
N GLN A 188 -9.67 17.72 -24.89
CA GLN A 188 -10.36 18.71 -24.04
C GLN A 188 -11.34 19.57 -24.83
N ASP A 189 -11.04 19.88 -26.10
CA ASP A 189 -11.93 20.61 -26.99
C ASP A 189 -12.41 19.75 -28.17
N GLU A 190 -13.57 20.13 -28.71
CA GLU A 190 -14.24 19.38 -29.79
C GLU A 190 -13.44 19.34 -31.08
N ARG A 191 -12.70 20.41 -31.40
CA ARG A 191 -11.91 20.49 -32.64
C ARG A 191 -10.75 19.51 -32.60
N ASP A 192 -10.01 19.47 -31.50
CA ASP A 192 -8.90 18.53 -31.36
C ASP A 192 -9.42 17.09 -31.22
N PHE A 193 -10.60 16.89 -30.60
CA PHE A 193 -11.31 15.61 -30.64
C PHE A 193 -11.64 15.16 -32.07
N ASP A 194 -12.22 16.01 -32.90
CA ASP A 194 -12.62 15.66 -34.27
C ASP A 194 -11.41 15.32 -35.15
N LYS A 195 -10.30 16.06 -34.99
CA LYS A 195 -9.02 15.74 -35.65
C LYS A 195 -8.51 14.37 -35.25
N LEU A 196 -8.41 14.10 -33.94
CA LEU A 196 -7.96 12.81 -33.42
C LEU A 196 -8.89 11.67 -33.84
N TYR A 197 -10.19 11.94 -33.94
CA TYR A 197 -11.19 10.96 -34.37
C TYR A 197 -11.05 10.64 -35.87
N ALA A 198 -10.77 11.64 -36.71
CA ALA A 198 -10.49 11.44 -38.12
C ALA A 198 -9.24 10.57 -38.34
N GLU A 199 -8.17 10.79 -37.56
CA GLU A 199 -6.98 9.95 -37.59
C GLU A 199 -7.27 8.51 -37.11
N LEU A 200 -8.00 8.35 -36.01
CA LEU A 200 -8.39 7.02 -35.51
C LEU A 200 -9.22 6.25 -36.55
N LYS A 201 -10.15 6.91 -37.24
CA LYS A 201 -11.00 6.29 -38.28
C LYS A 201 -10.19 5.66 -39.41
N LYS A 202 -9.01 6.20 -39.75
CA LYS A 202 -8.15 5.65 -40.80
C LYS A 202 -7.62 4.26 -40.44
N MET A 203 -7.48 3.97 -39.15
CA MET A 203 -6.92 2.71 -38.64
C MET A 203 -7.99 1.68 -38.23
N LEU A 204 -9.25 2.10 -38.08
CA LEU A 204 -10.32 1.18 -37.69
C LEU A 204 -10.71 0.21 -38.82
N THR A 205 -10.86 -1.07 -38.49
CA THR A 205 -11.47 -2.08 -39.36
C THR A 205 -12.95 -1.78 -39.60
N LYS A 206 -13.60 -2.51 -40.53
CA LYS A 206 -15.06 -2.38 -40.73
C LYS A 206 -15.86 -2.64 -39.44
N GLU A 207 -15.42 -3.61 -38.63
CA GLU A 207 -16.03 -3.91 -37.33
C GLU A 207 -15.77 -2.78 -36.33
N GLY A 208 -14.52 -2.33 -36.19
CA GLY A 208 -14.15 -1.21 -35.33
C GLY A 208 -14.92 0.07 -35.65
N LYS A 209 -15.07 0.40 -36.94
CA LYS A 209 -15.88 1.55 -37.40
C LYS A 209 -17.35 1.42 -36.99
N ARG A 210 -17.94 0.23 -37.16
CA ARG A 210 -19.34 -0.03 -36.78
C ARG A 210 -19.52 0.09 -35.27
N TRP A 211 -18.61 -0.46 -34.49
CA TRP A 211 -18.63 -0.34 -33.03
C TRP A 211 -18.50 1.13 -32.61
N MET A 212 -17.52 1.85 -33.16
CA MET A 212 -17.25 3.24 -32.80
C MET A 212 -18.41 4.17 -33.15
N LYS A 213 -19.06 3.97 -34.31
CA LYS A 213 -20.27 4.72 -34.69
C LYS A 213 -21.36 4.64 -33.61
N LYS A 214 -21.60 3.45 -33.05
CA LYS A 214 -22.56 3.26 -31.94
C LYS A 214 -22.12 3.94 -30.64
N GLN A 215 -20.82 4.11 -30.42
CA GLN A 215 -20.31 4.78 -29.20
C GLN A 215 -20.35 6.30 -29.29
N MET A 216 -20.30 6.87 -30.50
CA MET A 216 -20.34 8.33 -30.71
C MET A 216 -21.63 8.98 -30.22
N GLU A 217 -22.76 8.28 -30.32
CA GLU A 217 -24.05 8.72 -29.75
C GLU A 217 -23.99 8.92 -28.23
N LYS A 218 -22.99 8.33 -27.57
CA LYS A 218 -22.80 8.32 -26.12
C LYS A 218 -21.51 9.01 -25.71
N LYS A 219 -20.98 9.90 -26.55
CA LYS A 219 -19.69 10.61 -26.36
C LYS A 219 -19.57 11.28 -24.98
N LYS A 220 -20.66 11.83 -24.44
CA LYS A 220 -20.67 12.42 -23.09
C LYS A 220 -20.20 11.49 -21.98
N HIS A 221 -20.36 10.18 -22.14
CA HIS A 221 -19.97 9.22 -21.11
C HIS A 221 -18.48 8.90 -21.11
N TRP A 222 -17.78 9.02 -22.23
CA TRP A 222 -16.40 8.50 -22.36
C TRP A 222 -15.39 9.54 -22.85
N ALA A 223 -15.81 10.53 -23.62
CA ALA A 223 -14.94 11.59 -24.12
C ALA A 223 -14.93 12.77 -23.15
N LEU A 224 -13.73 13.27 -22.82
CA LEU A 224 -13.57 14.40 -21.91
C LEU A 224 -14.10 15.71 -22.52
N ALA A 225 -13.87 15.96 -23.82
CA ALA A 225 -14.39 17.15 -24.51
C ALA A 225 -15.91 17.34 -24.43
N PHE A 226 -16.66 16.25 -24.19
CA PHE A 226 -18.12 16.26 -24.08
C PHE A 226 -18.59 15.99 -22.64
N ASP A 227 -17.73 16.18 -21.64
CA ASP A 227 -18.08 16.00 -20.23
C ASP A 227 -18.92 17.18 -19.73
N GLU A 228 -20.24 17.08 -19.93
CA GLU A 228 -21.19 18.11 -19.50
C GLU A 228 -21.00 18.48 -18.02
N GLY A 229 -20.77 19.78 -17.77
CA GLY A 229 -20.55 20.34 -16.44
C GLY A 229 -19.26 19.89 -15.74
N GLY A 230 -18.33 19.25 -16.46
CA GLY A 230 -17.09 18.71 -15.86
C GLY A 230 -17.36 17.73 -14.73
N ALA A 231 -18.45 16.97 -14.82
CA ALA A 231 -18.94 16.13 -13.73
C ALA A 231 -17.89 15.15 -13.19
N ARG A 232 -16.92 14.75 -14.03
CA ARG A 232 -15.86 13.81 -13.63
C ARG A 232 -14.59 14.46 -13.07
N TYR A 233 -14.52 15.79 -12.98
CA TYR A 233 -13.33 16.53 -12.49
C TYR A 233 -12.03 16.08 -13.19
N GLY A 234 -12.10 15.84 -14.50
CA GLY A 234 -10.97 15.33 -15.28
C GLY A 234 -10.55 13.87 -15.03
N ILE A 235 -11.19 13.17 -14.09
CA ILE A 235 -10.89 11.76 -13.78
C ILE A 235 -11.42 10.88 -14.92
N LYS A 236 -10.51 10.18 -15.60
CA LYS A 236 -10.84 9.38 -16.81
C LYS A 236 -10.94 7.88 -16.56
N THR A 237 -10.32 7.38 -15.51
CA THR A 237 -10.23 5.93 -15.26
C THR A 237 -10.51 5.60 -13.81
N THR A 238 -10.88 4.35 -13.60
CA THR A 238 -10.89 3.70 -12.29
C THR A 238 -9.51 3.12 -11.95
N ASN A 239 -8.40 3.59 -12.54
CA ASN A 239 -7.06 3.04 -12.23
C ASN A 239 -6.70 3.24 -10.75
N GLY A 240 -7.29 4.24 -10.08
CA GLY A 240 -7.29 4.32 -8.63
C GLY A 240 -7.91 3.07 -7.98
N ALA A 241 -9.12 2.69 -8.39
CA ALA A 241 -9.74 1.43 -7.97
C ALA A 241 -8.90 0.20 -8.31
N GLU A 242 -8.07 0.22 -9.35
CA GLU A 242 -7.10 -0.85 -9.64
C GLU A 242 -5.89 -0.89 -8.68
N SER A 243 -5.39 0.26 -8.23
CA SER A 243 -4.38 0.36 -7.16
C SER A 243 -4.94 -0.23 -5.86
N MET A 244 -6.17 0.11 -5.50
CA MET A 244 -6.83 -0.45 -4.32
C MET A 244 -7.15 -1.94 -4.52
N ASN A 245 -7.54 -2.37 -5.71
CA ASN A 245 -7.64 -3.78 -6.09
C ASN A 245 -6.31 -4.53 -5.94
N ASN A 246 -5.17 -3.88 -6.18
CA ASN A 246 -3.84 -4.47 -5.95
C ASN A 246 -3.53 -4.62 -4.46
N VAL A 247 -3.90 -3.64 -3.62
CA VAL A 247 -3.83 -3.78 -2.15
C VAL A 247 -4.74 -4.89 -1.66
N PHE A 248 -5.93 -4.98 -2.22
CA PHE A 248 -6.87 -6.04 -1.91
C PHE A 248 -6.64 -7.34 -2.71
N LYS A 249 -5.56 -7.45 -3.48
CA LYS A 249 -5.28 -8.65 -4.29
C LYS A 249 -4.98 -9.85 -3.41
N GLY A 250 -4.32 -9.62 -2.27
CA GLY A 250 -4.10 -10.62 -1.24
C GLY A 250 -5.42 -11.05 -0.61
N ILE A 251 -6.26 -10.12 -0.18
CA ILE A 251 -7.42 -10.47 0.65
C ILE A 251 -8.50 -11.29 -0.06
N ARG A 252 -8.52 -11.32 -1.41
CA ARG A 252 -9.54 -12.06 -2.16
C ARG A 252 -9.50 -13.57 -1.90
N ALA A 253 -8.39 -14.09 -1.34
CA ALA A 253 -8.26 -15.47 -0.91
C ALA A 253 -8.43 -15.67 0.60
N LEU A 254 -8.86 -14.65 1.34
CA LEU A 254 -9.22 -14.80 2.74
C LEU A 254 -10.67 -15.27 2.87
N PRO A 255 -11.01 -15.92 4.00
CA PRO A 255 -12.40 -16.07 4.43
C PRO A 255 -13.11 -14.70 4.50
N VAL A 256 -14.41 -14.68 4.25
CA VAL A 256 -15.17 -13.43 4.05
C VAL A 256 -15.13 -12.50 5.27
N ALA A 257 -15.14 -13.02 6.49
CA ALA A 257 -14.97 -12.22 7.71
C ALA A 257 -13.57 -11.57 7.77
N GLY A 258 -12.53 -12.28 7.33
CA GLY A 258 -11.16 -11.74 7.24
C GLY A 258 -11.07 -10.56 6.27
N ILE A 259 -11.87 -10.55 5.20
CA ILE A 259 -11.98 -9.40 4.29
C ILE A 259 -12.54 -8.18 5.03
N ALA A 260 -13.60 -8.34 5.83
CA ALA A 260 -14.19 -7.25 6.61
C ALA A 260 -13.20 -6.73 7.66
N MET A 261 -12.58 -7.60 8.46
CA MET A 261 -11.57 -7.22 9.46
C MET A 261 -10.39 -6.47 8.83
N TYR A 262 -9.86 -6.99 7.70
CA TYR A 262 -8.76 -6.34 7.00
C TYR A 262 -9.18 -4.99 6.42
N SER A 263 -10.40 -4.88 5.87
CA SER A 263 -10.91 -3.61 5.36
C SER A 263 -10.92 -2.53 6.45
N PHE A 264 -11.33 -2.90 7.68
CA PHE A 264 -11.30 -2.00 8.84
C PHE A 264 -9.85 -1.62 9.22
N ALA A 265 -8.99 -2.62 9.44
CA ALA A 265 -7.60 -2.38 9.85
C ALA A 265 -6.82 -1.52 8.84
N LYS A 266 -7.01 -1.76 7.53
CA LYS A 266 -6.39 -0.96 6.49
C LYS A 266 -6.99 0.44 6.35
N CYS A 267 -8.30 0.60 6.51
CA CYS A 267 -8.87 1.96 6.54
C CYS A 267 -8.30 2.76 7.71
N ASN A 268 -8.26 2.19 8.92
CA ASN A 268 -7.66 2.86 10.08
C ASN A 268 -6.19 3.25 9.84
N SER A 269 -5.34 2.28 9.47
CA SER A 269 -3.92 2.54 9.21
C SER A 269 -3.71 3.62 8.14
N TYR A 270 -4.56 3.64 7.11
CA TYR A 270 -4.45 4.63 6.05
C TYR A 270 -4.90 6.02 6.50
N PHE A 271 -6.01 6.13 7.25
CA PHE A 271 -6.45 7.41 7.79
C PHE A 271 -5.38 8.04 8.69
N VAL A 272 -4.74 7.24 9.56
CA VAL A 272 -3.63 7.71 10.42
C VAL A 272 -2.44 8.22 9.60
N ASP A 273 -1.94 7.44 8.63
CA ASP A 273 -0.81 7.84 7.79
C ASP A 273 -1.11 9.11 6.97
N ARG A 274 -2.28 9.15 6.33
CA ARG A 274 -2.68 10.26 5.46
C ARG A 274 -2.97 11.53 6.23
N TRP A 275 -3.56 11.43 7.42
CA TRP A 275 -3.74 12.58 8.30
C TRP A 275 -2.40 13.17 8.72
N GLY A 276 -1.42 12.35 9.13
CA GLY A 276 -0.08 12.82 9.48
C GLY A 276 0.61 13.57 8.33
N LYS A 277 0.54 13.02 7.11
CA LYS A 277 1.07 13.67 5.89
C LYS A 277 0.32 14.96 5.55
N ALA A 278 -1.01 14.96 5.69
CA ALA A 278 -1.83 16.13 5.44
C ALA A 278 -1.52 17.26 6.44
N LYS A 279 -1.37 16.93 7.73
CA LYS A 279 -1.04 17.86 8.81
C LYS A 279 0.32 18.51 8.60
N LEU A 280 1.35 17.71 8.35
CA LEU A 280 2.69 18.22 8.07
C LEU A 280 2.69 19.22 6.89
N ALA A 281 2.01 18.87 5.80
CA ALA A 281 1.95 19.75 4.63
C ALA A 281 1.13 21.03 4.89
N PHE A 282 0.04 20.93 5.65
CA PHE A 282 -0.76 22.10 6.03
C PHE A 282 0.03 23.05 6.94
N ASP A 283 0.75 22.51 7.93
CA ASP A 283 1.57 23.30 8.86
C ASP A 283 2.75 23.99 8.14
N ASN A 284 3.24 23.39 7.05
CA ASN A 284 4.21 24.00 6.14
C ASN A 284 3.59 25.05 5.18
N GLY A 285 2.33 25.44 5.38
CA GLY A 285 1.65 26.50 4.63
C GLY A 285 1.11 26.06 3.26
N ALA A 286 0.98 24.76 3.00
CA ALA A 286 0.38 24.29 1.74
C ALA A 286 -1.11 24.64 1.68
N ARG A 287 -1.50 25.46 0.69
CA ARG A 287 -2.91 25.86 0.50
C ARG A 287 -3.74 24.86 -0.30
N PHE A 288 -3.15 24.20 -1.29
CA PHE A 288 -3.84 23.25 -2.18
C PHE A 288 -3.17 21.89 -2.14
N GLY A 289 -3.91 20.87 -2.58
CA GLY A 289 -3.33 19.56 -2.85
C GLY A 289 -2.12 19.66 -3.79
N ALA A 290 -1.07 18.86 -3.56
CA ALA A 290 0.18 18.92 -4.31
C ALA A 290 0.00 18.81 -5.84
N PRO A 291 -0.90 17.96 -6.39
CA PRO A 291 -1.18 17.93 -7.83
C PRO A 291 -1.71 19.27 -8.36
N MET A 292 -2.67 19.87 -7.65
CA MET A 292 -3.23 21.16 -8.06
C MET A 292 -2.24 22.29 -7.88
N ALA A 293 -1.46 22.29 -6.79
CA ALA A 293 -0.39 23.27 -6.61
C ALA A 293 0.66 23.20 -7.74
N ALA A 294 0.99 21.99 -8.21
CA ALA A 294 1.88 21.80 -9.36
C ALA A 294 1.25 22.29 -10.67
N HIS A 295 -0.04 22.00 -10.89
CA HIS A 295 -0.81 22.51 -12.02
C HIS A 295 -0.81 24.04 -12.06
N LEU A 296 -1.19 24.70 -10.96
CA LEU A 296 -1.21 26.17 -10.86
C LEU A 296 0.17 26.78 -11.15
N ARG A 297 1.25 26.22 -10.59
CA ARG A 297 2.61 26.69 -10.88
C ARG A 297 2.97 26.58 -12.36
N ASN A 298 2.49 25.55 -13.05
CA ASN A 298 2.71 25.39 -14.48
C ASN A 298 1.89 26.40 -15.29
N GLU A 299 0.60 26.55 -14.98
CA GLU A 299 -0.27 27.49 -15.69
C GLU A 299 0.12 28.96 -15.47
N GLU A 300 0.59 29.32 -14.27
CA GLU A 300 1.13 30.65 -13.97
C GLU A 300 2.41 30.94 -14.76
N LYS A 301 3.26 29.94 -14.99
CA LYS A 301 4.44 30.10 -15.87
C LYS A 301 4.04 30.31 -17.32
N LEU A 302 3.01 29.60 -17.78
CA LEU A 302 2.50 29.74 -19.14
C LEU A 302 1.79 31.09 -19.35
N SER A 303 1.11 31.63 -18.33
CA SER A 303 0.38 32.91 -18.44
C SER A 303 1.32 34.09 -18.69
N VAL A 304 2.57 34.06 -18.18
CA VAL A 304 3.58 35.09 -18.43
C VAL A 304 3.95 35.20 -19.92
N MET A 305 3.77 34.13 -20.70
CA MET A 305 4.08 34.08 -22.13
C MET A 305 2.85 34.37 -23.01
N GLN A 306 1.79 34.93 -22.44
CA GLN A 306 0.51 35.19 -23.10
C GLN A 306 0.15 36.67 -23.02
N ILE A 307 -0.60 37.14 -24.02
CA ILE A 307 -1.12 38.52 -24.05
C ILE A 307 -2.64 38.45 -24.09
N GLY A 308 -3.31 39.08 -23.13
CA GLY A 308 -4.77 39.17 -23.07
C GLY A 308 -5.25 40.52 -23.56
N ASP A 309 -6.05 40.55 -24.62
CA ASP A 309 -6.74 41.75 -25.09
C ASP A 309 -8.20 41.73 -24.58
N ALA A 310 -8.61 42.77 -23.86
CA ALA A 310 -9.98 42.89 -23.32
C ALA A 310 -10.96 43.41 -24.39
N TYR A 311 -12.18 42.90 -24.38
CA TYR A 311 -13.28 43.27 -25.28
C TYR A 311 -14.52 43.64 -24.47
N GLY A 312 -15.26 44.63 -24.97
CA GLY A 312 -16.49 45.13 -24.34
C GLY A 312 -16.24 46.16 -23.22
N PRO A 313 -17.26 46.95 -22.87
CA PRO A 313 -17.13 48.01 -21.87
C PRO A 313 -16.92 47.50 -20.44
N ASP A 314 -17.42 46.29 -20.15
CA ASP A 314 -17.30 45.63 -18.84
C ASP A 314 -15.97 44.88 -18.66
N ARG A 315 -15.15 44.79 -19.72
CA ARG A 315 -13.93 44.00 -19.80
C ARG A 315 -14.15 42.57 -19.27
N ASN A 316 -15.31 41.96 -19.54
CA ASN A 316 -15.59 40.59 -19.12
C ASN A 316 -15.12 39.55 -20.13
N LEU A 317 -14.81 39.99 -21.34
CA LEU A 317 -14.39 39.12 -22.44
C LEU A 317 -12.95 39.40 -22.83
N TYR A 318 -12.16 38.34 -23.02
CA TYR A 318 -10.75 38.42 -23.40
C TYR A 318 -10.44 37.54 -24.60
N CYS A 319 -9.55 38.03 -25.46
CA CYS A 319 -8.82 37.22 -26.43
C CYS A 319 -7.39 37.03 -25.89
N VAL A 320 -7.04 35.80 -25.51
CA VAL A 320 -5.71 35.49 -25.00
C VAL A 320 -4.87 34.84 -26.10
N ARG A 321 -3.78 35.50 -26.48
CA ARG A 321 -2.85 35.07 -27.51
C ARG A 321 -1.68 34.32 -26.88
N THR A 322 -1.44 33.08 -27.30
CA THR A 322 -0.30 32.28 -26.85
C THR A 322 0.88 32.43 -27.80
N ALA A 323 2.10 32.58 -27.25
CA ALA A 323 3.32 32.58 -28.05
C ALA A 323 3.54 31.26 -28.83
N HIS A 324 4.34 31.33 -29.90
CA HIS A 324 4.77 30.17 -30.68
C HIS A 324 5.54 29.20 -29.78
N GLY A 325 5.14 27.92 -29.79
CA GLY A 325 5.75 26.88 -28.96
C GLY A 325 6.43 25.81 -29.80
N SER A 326 7.56 25.31 -29.32
CA SER A 326 8.23 24.11 -29.86
C SER A 326 7.93 22.92 -28.95
N GLY A 327 7.34 21.85 -29.50
CA GLY A 327 7.12 20.62 -28.76
C GLY A 327 8.44 19.90 -28.41
N PRO A 328 8.41 18.89 -27.51
CA PRO A 328 9.60 18.10 -27.16
C PRO A 328 10.27 17.38 -28.34
N GLY A 329 9.56 17.21 -29.46
CA GLY A 329 10.06 16.65 -30.71
C GLY A 329 10.42 17.69 -31.78
N GLY A 330 10.48 18.98 -31.45
CA GLY A 330 10.84 20.05 -32.40
C GLY A 330 9.70 20.57 -33.29
N GLU A 331 8.46 20.08 -33.10
CA GLU A 331 7.28 20.58 -33.82
C GLU A 331 6.95 22.02 -33.41
N ARG A 332 6.89 22.93 -34.37
CA ARG A 332 6.44 24.32 -34.16
C ARG A 332 4.91 24.38 -34.21
N PHE A 333 4.28 24.71 -33.09
CA PHE A 333 2.85 25.03 -33.05
C PHE A 333 2.68 26.54 -33.24
N GLY A 334 1.83 26.93 -34.19
CA GLY A 334 1.43 28.34 -34.37
C GLY A 334 0.78 28.90 -33.10
N GLY A 335 1.00 30.18 -32.81
CA GLY A 335 0.29 30.88 -31.74
C GLY A 335 -1.22 30.76 -31.92
N ARG A 336 -1.95 30.44 -30.84
CA ARG A 336 -3.41 30.30 -30.85
C ARG A 336 -4.03 31.38 -29.99
N ASN A 337 -5.23 31.79 -30.38
CA ASN A 337 -6.04 32.73 -29.64
C ASN A 337 -7.17 31.97 -28.94
N TYR A 338 -7.41 32.29 -27.68
CA TYR A 338 -8.47 31.68 -26.87
C TYR A 338 -9.41 32.75 -26.34
N LYS A 339 -10.70 32.52 -26.54
CA LYS A 339 -11.75 33.33 -25.91
C LYS A 339 -11.86 32.96 -24.42
N VAL A 340 -11.85 33.96 -23.54
CA VAL A 340 -12.04 33.80 -22.08
C VAL A 340 -13.14 34.75 -21.62
N GLN A 341 -14.10 34.22 -20.86
CA GLN A 341 -15.16 34.99 -20.21
C GLN A 341 -14.94 34.93 -18.69
N ILE A 342 -14.53 36.06 -18.12
CA ILE A 342 -14.07 36.14 -16.72
C ILE A 342 -15.22 36.00 -15.73
N GLU A 343 -16.41 36.52 -16.04
CA GLU A 343 -17.49 36.52 -15.05
C GLU A 343 -17.96 35.10 -14.71
N GLU A 344 -18.04 34.26 -15.74
CA GLU A 344 -18.45 32.85 -15.63
C GLU A 344 -17.26 31.89 -15.44
N GLY A 345 -16.02 32.39 -15.52
CA GLY A 345 -14.82 31.54 -15.46
C GLY A 345 -14.66 30.58 -16.64
N ILE A 346 -15.26 30.92 -17.79
CA ILE A 346 -15.30 30.08 -18.99
C ILE A 346 -14.09 30.38 -19.88
N CYS A 347 -13.38 29.35 -20.30
CA CYS A 347 -12.34 29.45 -21.33
C CYS A 347 -12.65 28.53 -22.52
N GLN A 348 -12.34 28.98 -23.73
CA GLN A 348 -12.47 28.18 -24.95
C GLN A 348 -11.59 26.91 -24.97
N CYS A 349 -10.52 26.85 -24.17
CA CYS A 349 -9.75 25.60 -24.01
C CYS A 349 -10.49 24.53 -23.20
N ASN A 350 -11.65 24.85 -22.64
CA ASN A 350 -12.54 23.97 -21.87
C ASN A 350 -11.97 23.44 -20.55
N PHE A 351 -10.70 23.74 -20.22
CA PHE A 351 -10.05 23.22 -19.02
C PHE A 351 -10.75 23.67 -17.72
N PRO A 352 -11.08 24.96 -17.50
CA PRO A 352 -11.82 25.39 -16.30
C PRO A 352 -13.15 24.66 -16.09
N GLN A 353 -13.86 24.36 -17.17
CA GLN A 353 -15.16 23.70 -17.13
C GLN A 353 -15.04 22.21 -16.85
N LEU A 354 -13.94 21.57 -17.30
CA LEU A 354 -13.71 20.13 -17.15
C LEU A 354 -13.06 19.76 -15.82
N TYR A 355 -12.16 20.61 -15.32
CA TYR A 355 -11.37 20.37 -14.12
C TYR A 355 -11.78 21.27 -12.95
N HIS A 356 -12.66 22.25 -13.14
CA HIS A 356 -13.05 23.21 -12.10
C HIS A 356 -11.83 23.93 -11.48
N ALA A 357 -10.85 24.26 -12.33
CA ALA A 357 -9.59 24.87 -11.95
C ALA A 357 -9.08 25.78 -13.08
N PRO A 358 -8.36 26.88 -12.76
CA PRO A 358 -7.96 27.83 -13.78
C PRO A 358 -6.90 27.24 -14.73
N CYS A 359 -7.03 27.61 -16.00
CA CYS A 359 -5.99 27.42 -17.02
C CYS A 359 -5.18 28.71 -17.20
N SER A 360 -4.02 28.62 -17.83
CA SER A 360 -3.14 29.77 -18.11
C SER A 360 -3.87 30.93 -18.78
N HIS A 361 -4.78 30.66 -19.72
CA HIS A 361 -5.57 31.73 -20.37
C HIS A 361 -6.47 32.49 -19.38
N LEU A 362 -7.15 31.76 -18.48
CA LEU A 362 -8.00 32.37 -17.47
C LEU A 362 -7.14 33.14 -16.44
N ILE A 363 -5.95 32.62 -16.10
CA ILE A 363 -5.00 33.31 -15.23
C ILE A 363 -4.55 34.63 -15.87
N THR A 364 -4.17 34.64 -17.15
CA THR A 364 -3.79 35.84 -17.90
C THR A 364 -4.90 36.90 -17.86
N ALA A 365 -6.15 36.50 -18.12
CA ALA A 365 -7.31 37.39 -18.10
C ALA A 365 -7.60 37.93 -16.69
N CYS A 366 -7.51 37.09 -15.65
CA CYS A 366 -7.67 37.51 -14.26
C CYS A 366 -6.57 38.49 -13.82
N GLN A 367 -5.32 38.24 -14.21
CA GLN A 367 -4.17 39.09 -13.87
C GLN A 367 -4.31 40.50 -14.47
N ASP A 368 -4.77 40.63 -15.72
CA ASP A 368 -5.03 41.94 -16.36
C ASP A 368 -6.08 42.76 -15.60
N ARG A 369 -7.05 42.11 -14.94
CA ARG A 369 -8.08 42.77 -14.11
C ARG A 369 -7.74 42.90 -12.64
N GLY A 370 -6.60 42.37 -12.19
CA GLY A 370 -6.28 42.29 -10.75
C GLY A 370 -7.20 41.36 -9.96
N LEU A 371 -7.79 40.35 -10.60
CA LEU A 371 -8.65 39.36 -9.95
C LEU A 371 -7.83 38.16 -9.45
N ASN A 372 -8.25 37.59 -8.32
CA ASN A 372 -7.62 36.41 -7.76
C ASN A 372 -8.13 35.13 -8.44
N HIS A 373 -7.34 34.57 -9.37
CA HIS A 373 -7.64 33.29 -10.05
C HIS A 373 -7.66 32.07 -9.12
N LYS A 374 -7.19 32.20 -7.88
CA LYS A 374 -7.22 31.15 -6.84
C LYS A 374 -8.42 31.28 -5.90
N SER A 375 -9.38 32.15 -6.20
CA SER A 375 -10.62 32.28 -5.43
C SER A 375 -11.59 31.15 -5.76
N SER A 376 -12.57 30.93 -4.88
CA SER A 376 -13.64 29.94 -5.07
C SER A 376 -14.51 30.18 -6.30
N LYS A 377 -14.44 31.38 -6.90
CA LYS A 377 -15.11 31.71 -8.17
C LYS A 377 -14.50 30.95 -9.37
N TYR A 378 -13.19 30.74 -9.36
CA TYR A 378 -12.45 30.18 -10.50
C TYR A 378 -11.90 28.79 -10.25
N MET A 379 -11.93 28.35 -8.99
CA MET A 379 -11.36 27.09 -8.57
C MET A 379 -12.23 26.42 -7.53
N SER A 380 -12.44 25.12 -7.70
CA SER A 380 -13.24 24.34 -6.78
C SER A 380 -12.58 24.24 -5.40
N PRO A 381 -13.34 24.39 -4.30
CA PRO A 381 -12.82 24.17 -2.94
C PRO A 381 -12.37 22.72 -2.71
N TYR A 382 -12.77 21.75 -3.53
CA TYR A 382 -12.30 20.36 -3.46
C TYR A 382 -10.82 20.17 -3.84
N TYR A 383 -10.10 21.26 -4.10
CA TYR A 383 -8.65 21.29 -4.23
C TYR A 383 -7.93 21.82 -2.98
N ASP A 384 -8.65 22.36 -2.01
CA ASP A 384 -8.08 22.95 -0.80
C ASP A 384 -7.45 21.91 0.11
N LYS A 385 -6.30 22.27 0.69
CA LYS A 385 -5.55 21.40 1.61
C LYS A 385 -6.29 21.21 2.93
N GLU A 386 -7.07 22.20 3.37
CA GLU A 386 -7.93 22.10 4.54
C GLU A 386 -8.94 20.95 4.39
N ASN A 387 -9.49 20.75 3.19
CA ASN A 387 -10.36 19.61 2.91
C ASN A 387 -9.60 18.29 3.00
N THR A 388 -8.32 18.23 2.61
CA THR A 388 -7.50 17.03 2.82
C THR A 388 -7.39 16.68 4.31
N LEU A 389 -7.25 17.65 5.21
CA LEU A 389 -7.24 17.38 6.66
C LEU A 389 -8.58 16.80 7.13
N LYS A 390 -9.69 17.47 6.80
CA LYS A 390 -11.04 17.05 7.19
C LYS A 390 -11.43 15.67 6.65
N ILE A 391 -10.88 15.26 5.49
CA ILE A 391 -11.07 13.92 4.92
C ILE A 391 -10.45 12.84 5.80
N TRP A 392 -9.24 13.07 6.32
CA TRP A 392 -8.46 12.04 7.03
C TRP A 392 -8.55 12.14 8.55
N GLU A 393 -9.14 13.21 9.08
CA GLU A 393 -9.36 13.46 10.51
C GLU A 393 -10.28 12.47 11.23
N PRO A 394 -11.36 11.92 10.62
CA PRO A 394 -12.26 11.01 11.33
C PRO A 394 -11.55 9.77 11.89
N MET A 395 -11.66 9.59 13.21
CA MET A 395 -10.95 8.54 13.94
C MET A 395 -11.72 7.22 13.99
N PHE A 396 -11.04 6.12 13.71
CA PHE A 396 -11.56 4.76 13.87
C PHE A 396 -11.31 4.27 15.29
N GLN A 397 -12.36 3.77 15.96
CA GLN A 397 -12.26 3.19 17.29
C GLN A 397 -12.03 1.68 17.21
N PRO A 398 -11.07 1.11 17.96
CA PRO A 398 -10.86 -0.34 17.98
C PRO A 398 -12.12 -1.07 18.43
N TYR A 399 -12.44 -2.20 17.81
CA TYR A 399 -13.67 -2.98 18.10
C TYR A 399 -13.46 -4.16 19.06
N LEU A 400 -12.27 -4.20 19.68
CA LEU A 400 -11.82 -5.18 20.68
C LEU A 400 -11.89 -6.65 20.24
N ASP A 401 -11.46 -7.55 21.11
CA ASP A 401 -11.47 -8.99 20.85
C ASP A 401 -12.87 -9.60 21.04
N PRO A 402 -13.12 -10.80 20.48
CA PRO A 402 -14.45 -11.44 20.51
C PRO A 402 -15.06 -11.63 21.90
N SER A 403 -14.27 -11.72 22.97
CA SER A 403 -14.81 -11.86 24.33
C SER A 403 -15.50 -10.58 24.82
N GLN A 404 -15.22 -9.44 24.19
CA GLN A 404 -15.73 -8.12 24.51
C GLN A 404 -16.71 -7.59 23.45
N TRP A 405 -17.13 -8.43 22.50
CA TRP A 405 -18.12 -8.02 21.51
C TRP A 405 -19.52 -7.94 22.13
N PRO A 406 -20.34 -6.96 21.71
CA PRO A 406 -21.73 -6.92 22.14
C PRO A 406 -22.48 -8.17 21.69
N PRO A 407 -23.54 -8.58 22.41
CA PRO A 407 -24.44 -9.65 21.99
C PRO A 407 -24.93 -9.43 20.56
N TYR A 408 -25.06 -10.53 19.81
CA TYR A 408 -25.54 -10.52 18.44
C TYR A 408 -26.86 -11.29 18.35
N ASP A 409 -27.97 -10.55 18.23
CA ASP A 409 -29.32 -11.12 18.15
C ASP A 409 -29.79 -11.40 16.72
N GLY A 410 -28.87 -11.30 15.74
CA GLY A 410 -29.17 -11.56 14.34
C GLY A 410 -29.18 -13.05 13.99
N HIS A 411 -29.48 -13.33 12.72
CA HIS A 411 -29.55 -14.70 12.22
C HIS A 411 -28.19 -15.42 12.22
N ASP A 412 -28.23 -16.75 12.30
CA ASP A 412 -27.09 -17.57 11.90
C ASP A 412 -27.01 -17.68 10.38
N TYR A 413 -25.79 -17.62 9.85
CA TYR A 413 -25.52 -17.63 8.43
C TYR A 413 -24.60 -18.77 7.99
N CYS A 414 -24.81 -19.22 6.76
CA CYS A 414 -23.95 -20.16 6.07
C CYS A 414 -23.65 -19.66 4.65
N PRO A 415 -22.55 -20.14 4.02
CA PRO A 415 -22.33 -19.90 2.61
C PRO A 415 -23.35 -20.61 1.73
N ASP A 416 -23.51 -20.09 0.52
CA ASP A 416 -24.27 -20.75 -0.53
C ASP A 416 -23.53 -22.03 -1.00
N PRO A 417 -24.14 -23.23 -0.86
CA PRO A 417 -23.53 -24.48 -1.32
C PRO A 417 -23.23 -24.49 -2.83
N ASP A 418 -24.04 -23.81 -3.64
CA ASP A 418 -23.90 -23.80 -5.11
C ASP A 418 -22.70 -22.94 -5.57
N LEU A 419 -22.24 -22.04 -4.71
CA LEU A 419 -21.05 -21.23 -4.95
C LEU A 419 -19.76 -21.96 -4.53
N LEU A 420 -19.85 -23.15 -3.94
CA LEU A 420 -18.67 -23.94 -3.59
C LEU A 420 -17.87 -24.29 -4.85
N ARG A 421 -16.57 -24.01 -4.84
CA ARG A 421 -15.69 -24.40 -5.95
C ARG A 421 -15.33 -25.88 -5.83
N VAL A 422 -15.98 -26.72 -6.62
CA VAL A 422 -15.66 -28.15 -6.74
C VAL A 422 -14.38 -28.33 -7.56
N LYS A 423 -13.22 -28.49 -6.93
CA LYS A 423 -11.98 -28.92 -7.60
C LYS A 423 -11.13 -29.82 -6.72
N VAL A 424 -10.65 -30.92 -7.32
CA VAL A 424 -9.58 -31.78 -6.82
C VAL A 424 -8.24 -31.17 -7.30
N GLY A 425 -7.31 -30.84 -6.39
CA GLY A 425 -5.95 -30.35 -6.68
C GLY A 425 -5.61 -28.90 -6.25
N ARG A 426 -4.32 -28.51 -6.38
CA ARG A 426 -3.75 -27.23 -5.92
C ARG A 426 -4.43 -26.01 -6.58
N ARG A 427 -4.92 -25.08 -5.76
CA ARG A 427 -5.63 -23.86 -6.22
C ARG A 427 -4.68 -22.92 -6.98
N LYS A 428 -5.11 -22.40 -8.14
CA LYS A 428 -4.38 -21.34 -8.86
C LYS A 428 -4.46 -20.04 -8.06
N LYS A 429 -3.33 -19.59 -7.49
CA LYS A 429 -3.19 -18.31 -6.75
C LYS A 429 -3.07 -17.07 -7.66
N LYS A 430 -2.79 -17.24 -8.96
CA LYS A 430 -2.68 -16.13 -9.93
C LYS A 430 -4.06 -15.79 -10.53
N ARG A 431 -4.36 -14.49 -10.65
CA ARG A 431 -5.51 -13.93 -11.39
C ARG A 431 -5.65 -14.63 -12.75
N LEU A 432 -6.87 -15.00 -13.15
CA LEU A 432 -7.14 -15.37 -14.55
C LEU A 432 -6.85 -14.14 -15.42
N ARG A 433 -5.92 -14.26 -16.37
CA ARG A 433 -5.60 -13.14 -17.27
C ARG A 433 -6.83 -12.80 -18.11
N GLY A 434 -7.38 -11.62 -17.90
CA GLY A 434 -8.48 -11.09 -18.70
C GLY A 434 -7.97 -10.36 -19.94
N ASP A 435 -8.88 -9.86 -20.79
CA ASP A 435 -8.52 -9.07 -21.98
C ASP A 435 -7.73 -7.80 -21.61
N MET A 436 -8.04 -7.23 -20.43
CA MET A 436 -7.30 -6.13 -19.80
C MET A 436 -5.81 -6.44 -19.59
N ASP A 437 -5.44 -7.70 -19.31
CA ASP A 437 -4.07 -8.12 -19.05
C ASP A 437 -3.31 -8.49 -20.36
N LYS A 438 -4.02 -8.55 -21.49
CA LYS A 438 -3.46 -8.84 -22.82
C LYS A 438 -3.24 -7.60 -23.67
N CYS A 439 -4.00 -6.53 -23.42
CA CYS A 439 -3.81 -5.24 -24.07
C CYS A 439 -2.59 -4.52 -23.45
N ASN A 440 -1.48 -4.43 -24.19
CA ASN A 440 -0.21 -3.89 -23.70
C ASN A 440 -0.13 -2.36 -23.75
N GLY A 441 -1.18 -1.67 -24.19
CA GLY A 441 -1.17 -0.22 -24.39
C GLY A 441 -1.07 0.64 -23.12
N TRP A 442 -1.08 0.06 -21.91
CA TRP A 442 -0.97 0.80 -20.65
C TRP A 442 0.47 0.78 -20.16
N GLY A 443 1.22 1.86 -20.41
CA GLY A 443 2.41 2.18 -19.63
C GLY A 443 2.05 2.49 -18.18
N LYS A 444 3.06 2.68 -17.32
CA LYS A 444 2.89 3.21 -15.95
C LYS A 444 2.37 4.65 -16.05
N ASP A 445 1.08 4.84 -16.31
CA ASP A 445 0.52 6.17 -16.53
C ASP A 445 0.48 6.99 -15.24
N LYS A 446 0.85 8.27 -15.39
CA LYS A 446 1.09 9.30 -14.37
C LYS A 446 -0.18 9.83 -13.68
N TYR A 447 -1.03 8.95 -13.16
CA TYR A 447 -2.11 9.36 -12.25
C TYR A 447 -1.80 8.82 -10.87
N GLY A 448 -1.89 9.68 -9.86
CA GLY A 448 -1.47 9.44 -8.47
C GLY A 448 -1.58 7.98 -8.10
N THR A 449 -0.43 7.30 -8.09
CA THR A 449 -0.31 6.08 -7.32
C THR A 449 -0.44 6.55 -5.89
N GLY A 450 -1.66 6.56 -5.36
CA GLY A 450 -1.82 6.87 -3.96
C GLY A 450 -0.87 5.98 -3.16
N ASP A 451 -0.41 6.45 -2.01
CA ASP A 451 0.51 5.69 -1.14
C ASP A 451 -0.09 4.35 -0.64
N PHE A 452 -1.30 4.00 -1.09
CA PHE A 452 -1.80 2.62 -1.14
C PHE A 452 -0.84 1.65 -1.88
N ASN A 453 0.13 2.12 -2.67
CA ASN A 453 1.08 1.25 -3.37
C ASN A 453 2.09 0.56 -2.42
N GLU A 454 1.72 -0.59 -1.88
CA GLU A 454 2.70 -1.67 -1.69
C GLU A 454 3.09 -2.23 -3.08
N LEU A 455 4.39 -2.37 -3.36
CA LEU A 455 4.90 -2.88 -4.64
C LEU A 455 4.15 -4.16 -5.06
N PRO A 456 3.66 -4.28 -6.31
CA PRO A 456 2.96 -5.47 -6.80
C PRO A 456 3.94 -6.66 -6.84
N GLY A 457 3.99 -7.39 -5.74
CA GLY A 457 5.01 -8.39 -5.41
C GLY A 457 5.22 -8.56 -3.89
N LYS A 458 4.84 -7.56 -3.08
CA LYS A 458 4.89 -7.58 -1.61
C LYS A 458 3.62 -8.11 -0.94
N VAL A 459 2.48 -8.20 -1.64
CA VAL A 459 1.31 -8.94 -1.13
C VAL A 459 1.52 -10.43 -1.37
N ARG A 460 2.32 -11.07 -0.53
CA ARG A 460 2.28 -12.53 -0.32
C ARG A 460 1.46 -12.75 0.95
N MET A 461 0.39 -13.53 0.86
CA MET A 461 -0.31 -13.97 2.07
C MET A 461 0.55 -14.99 2.79
N ALA A 462 0.59 -14.91 4.11
CA ALA A 462 0.99 -16.02 4.98
C ALA A 462 0.26 -17.30 4.54
N ASP A 463 0.97 -18.43 4.46
CA ASP A 463 0.35 -19.71 4.16
C ASP A 463 -0.84 -19.97 5.11
N PRO A 464 -2.01 -20.43 4.62
CA PRO A 464 -3.21 -20.66 5.44
C PRO A 464 -3.03 -21.60 6.64
N ARG A 465 -1.93 -22.37 6.68
CA ARG A 465 -1.57 -23.24 7.81
C ARG A 465 -0.85 -22.50 8.95
N PHE A 466 -0.34 -21.29 8.71
CA PHE A 466 0.41 -20.49 9.68
C PHE A 466 -0.07 -19.03 9.67
N PRO A 467 -1.24 -18.75 10.26
CA PRO A 467 -1.96 -17.49 10.07
C PRO A 467 -1.43 -16.30 10.90
N LEU A 468 -0.36 -16.51 11.68
CA LEU A 468 0.37 -15.47 12.43
C LEU A 468 1.71 -15.08 11.77
N LEU A 469 2.02 -15.64 10.59
CA LEU A 469 3.27 -15.35 9.90
C LEU A 469 3.25 -13.93 9.31
N GLU A 470 4.17 -13.07 9.73
CA GLU A 470 4.42 -11.83 9.02
C GLU A 470 5.08 -12.12 7.67
N VAL A 471 4.51 -11.54 6.61
CA VAL A 471 4.89 -11.74 5.21
C VAL A 471 6.37 -11.46 4.92
N ALA A 472 7.01 -10.64 5.74
CA ALA A 472 8.41 -10.26 5.62
C ALA A 472 9.37 -11.44 5.85
N TYR A 473 9.05 -12.35 6.76
CA TYR A 473 9.92 -13.47 7.15
C TYR A 473 9.71 -14.72 6.26
N GLU A 474 8.51 -14.93 5.70
CA GLU A 474 8.19 -16.06 4.82
C GLU A 474 8.98 -16.04 3.49
N LYS A 475 9.40 -14.85 3.03
CA LYS A 475 10.03 -14.64 1.72
C LYS A 475 11.34 -15.43 1.56
N ASP A 476 12.10 -15.57 2.64
CA ASP A 476 13.45 -16.14 2.66
C ASP A 476 13.51 -17.45 3.49
N HIS A 477 12.39 -17.91 4.05
CA HIS A 477 12.30 -19.14 4.85
C HIS A 477 12.11 -20.41 3.99
N ARG A 478 12.67 -21.54 4.42
CA ARG A 478 12.67 -22.81 3.66
C ARG A 478 11.41 -23.68 3.85
N ALA A 479 10.66 -23.45 4.92
CA ALA A 479 9.47 -24.23 5.27
C ALA A 479 8.46 -24.41 4.10
N PRO A 480 8.12 -23.38 3.30
CA PRO A 480 7.16 -23.54 2.20
C PRO A 480 7.64 -24.47 1.08
N ALA A 481 8.96 -24.58 0.86
CA ALA A 481 9.54 -25.48 -0.14
C ALA A 481 9.47 -26.93 0.33
N ILE A 482 9.83 -27.18 1.59
CA ILE A 482 9.78 -28.51 2.23
C ILE A 482 8.36 -29.06 2.23
N GLU A 483 7.38 -28.25 2.62
CA GLU A 483 5.97 -28.65 2.62
C GLU A 483 5.38 -28.88 1.23
N SER A 484 6.03 -28.37 0.18
CA SER A 484 5.68 -28.67 -1.21
C SER A 484 6.28 -29.97 -1.73
N GLY A 485 6.96 -30.73 -0.86
CA GLY A 485 7.65 -31.98 -1.18
C GLY A 485 9.03 -31.78 -1.80
N GLN A 486 9.57 -30.55 -1.78
CA GLN A 486 10.90 -30.27 -2.31
C GLN A 486 11.97 -30.71 -1.30
N VAL A 487 12.90 -31.56 -1.73
CA VAL A 487 14.07 -31.94 -0.95
C VAL A 487 15.05 -30.77 -0.94
N MET A 488 15.24 -30.16 0.22
CA MET A 488 16.14 -29.03 0.40
C MET A 488 17.51 -29.51 0.89
N PRO A 489 18.63 -28.92 0.41
CA PRO A 489 19.96 -29.31 0.86
C PRO A 489 20.17 -28.95 2.34
N VAL A 490 21.05 -29.66 3.04
CA VAL A 490 21.45 -29.29 4.42
C VAL A 490 22.03 -27.88 4.42
N LEU A 491 21.64 -27.04 5.41
CA LEU A 491 22.17 -25.69 5.51
C LEU A 491 23.66 -25.75 5.84
N ARG A 492 24.45 -24.93 5.15
CA ARG A 492 25.86 -24.77 5.48
C ARG A 492 25.97 -23.94 6.75
N MET A 493 26.30 -24.61 7.85
CA MET A 493 26.64 -23.95 9.10
C MET A 493 27.89 -23.10 8.91
N ARG A 494 27.82 -21.86 9.35
CA ARG A 494 28.99 -20.97 9.45
C ARG A 494 29.32 -20.83 10.93
N THR A 495 30.49 -21.30 11.30
CA THR A 495 31.05 -21.06 12.63
C THR A 495 32.25 -20.14 12.48
N HIS A 496 32.45 -19.29 13.47
CA HIS A 496 33.71 -18.59 13.60
C HIS A 496 34.69 -19.55 14.26
N THR A 497 35.80 -19.86 13.58
CA THR A 497 36.92 -20.56 14.22
C THR A 497 37.57 -19.60 15.21
N HIS A 498 37.99 -20.07 16.39
CA HIS A 498 38.63 -19.24 17.43
C HIS A 498 39.78 -18.42 16.83
N VAL A 499 39.52 -17.13 16.61
CA VAL A 499 40.48 -16.23 15.98
C VAL A 499 41.43 -15.64 17.01
N LEU A 500 40.95 -15.44 18.24
CA LEU A 500 41.71 -14.94 19.38
C LEU A 500 41.92 -16.06 20.39
N LEU A 501 43.14 -16.18 20.90
CA LEU A 501 43.47 -17.17 21.93
C LEU A 501 43.05 -16.67 23.32
N TRP A 502 42.54 -17.60 24.11
CA TRP A 502 42.23 -17.34 25.51
C TRP A 502 43.52 -17.20 26.32
N ASP A 503 43.54 -16.22 27.21
CA ASP A 503 44.57 -16.02 28.22
C ASP A 503 43.90 -15.99 29.60
N GLU A 504 44.45 -16.72 30.57
CA GLU A 504 43.90 -16.78 31.93
C GLU A 504 43.82 -15.41 32.61
N ARG A 505 44.69 -14.48 32.21
CA ARG A 505 44.69 -13.10 32.72
C ARG A 505 43.42 -12.33 32.34
N TYR A 506 42.64 -12.79 31.38
CA TYR A 506 41.34 -12.17 31.05
C TYR A 506 40.24 -12.53 32.05
N ALA A 507 40.38 -13.63 32.79
CA ALA A 507 39.34 -14.18 33.64
C ALA A 507 38.77 -13.19 34.69
N PRO A 508 39.59 -12.37 35.38
CA PRO A 508 39.07 -11.38 36.34
C PRO A 508 38.14 -10.35 35.70
N TYR A 509 38.50 -9.87 34.50
CA TYR A 509 37.72 -8.88 33.76
C TYR A 509 36.38 -9.46 33.28
N LEU A 510 36.40 -10.65 32.68
CA LEU A 510 35.18 -11.30 32.22
C LEU A 510 34.28 -11.77 33.37
N ARG A 511 34.86 -12.05 34.56
CA ARG A 511 34.06 -12.30 35.77
C ARG A 511 33.28 -11.07 36.18
N GLN A 512 33.93 -9.91 36.21
CA GLN A 512 33.26 -8.64 36.51
C GLN A 512 32.19 -8.29 35.45
N ALA A 513 32.44 -8.64 34.19
CA ALA A 513 31.48 -8.44 33.10
C ALA A 513 30.28 -9.41 33.12
N GLY A 514 30.35 -10.51 33.89
CA GLY A 514 29.35 -11.58 33.84
C GLY A 514 29.47 -12.55 32.66
N PHE A 515 30.62 -12.58 31.96
CA PHE A 515 30.83 -13.42 30.76
C PHE A 515 31.82 -14.57 30.97
N LEU A 516 32.38 -14.75 32.18
CA LEU A 516 33.41 -15.76 32.41
C LEU A 516 32.93 -17.18 32.13
N ASP A 517 31.75 -17.56 32.59
CA ASP A 517 31.23 -18.93 32.44
C ASP A 517 31.00 -19.26 30.96
N LEU A 518 30.37 -18.34 30.22
CA LEU A 518 30.25 -18.45 28.77
C LEU A 518 31.61 -18.57 28.07
N ALA A 519 32.58 -17.75 28.48
CA ALA A 519 33.92 -17.79 27.91
C ALA A 519 34.60 -19.15 28.12
N ARG A 520 34.44 -19.75 29.30
CA ARG A 520 34.96 -21.10 29.59
C ARG A 520 34.31 -22.16 28.71
N VAL A 521 32.98 -22.11 28.56
CA VAL A 521 32.25 -23.05 27.68
C VAL A 521 32.72 -22.93 26.23
N VAL A 522 32.86 -21.70 25.73
CA VAL A 522 33.33 -21.45 24.36
C VAL A 522 34.76 -21.96 24.17
N ASN A 523 35.66 -21.73 25.13
CA ASN A 523 37.05 -22.16 25.04
C ASN A 523 37.25 -23.67 25.23
N ALA A 524 36.37 -24.34 25.97
CA ALA A 524 36.38 -25.80 26.11
C ALA A 524 35.99 -26.54 24.81
N GLY A 525 35.41 -25.81 23.85
CA GLY A 525 34.92 -26.33 22.60
C GLY A 525 33.42 -26.63 22.66
N LEU A 526 32.72 -26.24 21.60
CA LEU A 526 31.29 -26.54 21.46
C LEU A 526 31.10 -28.05 21.22
N PRO A 527 29.96 -28.62 21.67
CA PRO A 527 29.61 -30.00 21.34
C PRO A 527 29.58 -30.20 19.82
N PRO A 528 29.83 -31.43 19.32
CA PRO A 528 29.71 -31.73 17.90
C PRO A 528 28.33 -31.32 17.38
N LEU A 529 28.30 -30.34 16.49
CA LEU A 529 27.05 -29.83 15.91
C LEU A 529 26.69 -30.67 14.69
N ASP A 530 25.55 -31.36 14.74
CA ASP A 530 24.99 -32.14 13.62
C ASP A 530 24.27 -31.19 12.63
N PRO A 531 24.84 -30.91 11.43
CA PRO A 531 24.26 -29.94 10.52
C PRO A 531 22.89 -30.36 9.95
N PRO A 532 22.63 -31.63 9.59
CA PRO A 532 21.28 -32.11 9.30
C PRO A 532 20.27 -31.86 10.43
N LEU A 533 20.60 -32.18 11.69
CA LEU A 533 19.70 -32.00 12.82
C LEU A 533 19.37 -30.51 13.04
N LEU A 534 20.38 -29.65 13.06
CA LEU A 534 20.18 -28.20 13.17
C LEU A 534 19.38 -27.64 12.01
N THR A 535 19.65 -28.10 10.78
CA THR A 535 18.85 -27.72 9.61
C THR A 535 17.39 -28.11 9.79
N SER A 536 17.11 -29.29 10.36
CA SER A 536 15.73 -29.76 10.58
C SER A 536 14.95 -28.92 11.60
N LEU A 537 15.65 -28.34 12.58
CA LEU A 537 15.11 -27.39 13.56
C LEU A 537 14.90 -26.02 12.93
N ILE A 538 15.91 -25.48 12.24
CA ILE A 538 15.82 -24.18 11.54
C ILE A 538 14.71 -24.21 10.49
N ASP A 539 14.56 -25.32 9.75
CA ASP A 539 13.48 -25.51 8.77
C ASP A 539 12.08 -25.43 9.40
N ARG A 540 11.99 -25.61 10.73
CA ARG A 540 10.77 -25.57 11.54
C ARG A 540 10.71 -24.40 12.51
N TRP A 541 11.71 -23.52 12.52
CA TRP A 541 11.73 -22.34 13.36
C TRP A 541 10.76 -21.28 12.81
N ARG A 542 10.13 -20.54 13.70
CA ARG A 542 9.22 -19.42 13.42
C ARG A 542 9.84 -18.16 14.00
N PRO A 543 10.47 -17.31 13.18
CA PRO A 543 11.09 -16.07 13.64
C PRO A 543 10.10 -15.11 14.31
N GLU A 544 8.82 -15.18 13.97
CA GLU A 544 7.78 -14.24 14.43
C GLU A 544 7.35 -14.50 15.88
N THR A 545 7.37 -15.77 16.30
CA THR A 545 7.01 -16.19 17.65
C THR A 545 8.22 -16.73 18.41
N HIS A 546 9.40 -16.75 17.79
CA HIS A 546 10.62 -17.38 18.28
C HIS A 546 10.46 -18.86 18.70
N THR A 547 9.50 -19.59 18.11
CA THR A 547 9.18 -20.99 18.45
C THR A 547 9.53 -21.98 17.32
N PHE A 548 9.84 -23.22 17.66
CA PHE A 548 9.99 -24.35 16.74
C PHE A 548 8.70 -25.14 16.62
N HIS A 549 8.28 -25.43 15.38
CA HIS A 549 7.05 -26.16 15.08
C HIS A 549 7.39 -27.59 14.66
N LEU A 550 7.43 -28.50 15.62
CA LEU A 550 7.77 -29.91 15.42
C LEU A 550 6.51 -30.74 15.15
N SER A 551 6.68 -31.96 14.62
CA SER A 551 5.54 -32.87 14.39
C SER A 551 4.84 -33.31 15.67
N CYS A 552 5.53 -33.21 16.82
CA CYS A 552 5.02 -33.56 18.14
C CYS A 552 4.43 -32.37 18.92
N GLY A 553 4.50 -31.14 18.39
CA GLY A 553 4.02 -29.95 19.08
C GLY A 553 4.89 -28.72 18.84
N GLU A 554 4.53 -27.63 19.51
CA GLU A 554 5.31 -26.39 19.51
C GLU A 554 6.31 -26.42 20.67
N MET A 555 7.53 -25.97 20.39
CA MET A 555 8.62 -25.87 21.38
C MET A 555 9.18 -24.45 21.31
N THR A 556 9.29 -23.77 22.43
CA THR A 556 9.93 -22.44 22.50
C THR A 556 11.21 -22.53 23.31
N LEU A 557 12.20 -21.71 22.97
CA LEU A 557 13.33 -21.43 23.87
C LEU A 557 12.97 -20.19 24.66
N THR A 558 12.90 -20.31 25.99
CA THR A 558 12.65 -19.18 26.87
C THR A 558 13.97 -18.46 27.18
N LEU A 559 13.87 -17.22 27.67
CA LEU A 559 15.04 -16.51 28.19
C LEU A 559 15.67 -17.26 29.38
N GLN A 560 14.87 -17.97 30.18
CA GLN A 560 15.37 -18.82 31.26
C GLN A 560 16.21 -19.98 30.74
N ASP A 561 15.80 -20.63 29.63
CA ASP A 561 16.59 -21.69 28.99
C ASP A 561 17.92 -21.14 28.47
N ALA A 562 17.90 -19.97 27.82
CA ALA A 562 19.10 -19.30 27.34
C ALA A 562 20.04 -18.90 28.50
N ALA A 563 19.49 -18.42 29.61
CA ALA A 563 20.24 -18.08 30.83
C ALA A 563 20.92 -19.31 31.44
N MET A 564 20.18 -20.42 31.54
CA MET A 564 20.71 -21.68 32.07
C MET A 564 21.82 -22.25 31.18
N ILE A 565 21.72 -22.10 29.85
CA ILE A 565 22.69 -22.62 28.90
C ILE A 565 23.93 -21.72 28.80
N LEU A 566 23.74 -20.39 28.77
CA LEU A 566 24.81 -19.42 28.51
C LEU A 566 25.39 -18.81 29.79
N GLY A 567 24.72 -18.95 30.94
CA GLY A 567 25.11 -18.31 32.20
C GLY A 567 24.93 -16.80 32.23
N LEU A 568 24.18 -16.22 31.27
CA LEU A 568 23.96 -14.78 31.15
C LEU A 568 22.69 -14.32 31.89
N PRO A 569 22.68 -13.09 32.44
CA PRO A 569 21.52 -12.56 33.16
C PRO A 569 20.33 -12.29 32.23
N ILE A 570 19.11 -12.52 32.74
CA ILE A 570 17.83 -12.23 32.04
C ILE A 570 17.19 -10.92 32.48
N GLU A 571 17.71 -10.31 33.55
CA GLU A 571 17.26 -9.03 34.07
C GLU A 571 18.43 -8.04 33.91
N GLY A 572 18.22 -6.98 33.13
CA GLY A 572 19.25 -5.99 32.83
C GLY A 572 18.84 -4.98 31.77
N GLN A 573 19.72 -4.03 31.47
CA GLN A 573 19.53 -3.07 30.40
C GLN A 573 19.69 -3.75 29.03
N ALA A 574 18.72 -3.53 28.13
CA ALA A 574 18.72 -4.17 26.83
C ALA A 574 19.91 -3.76 25.95
N VAL A 575 20.56 -4.73 25.30
CA VAL A 575 21.66 -4.52 24.34
C VAL A 575 21.13 -4.01 22.97
N VAL A 576 20.58 -2.80 22.90
CA VAL A 576 20.15 -2.18 21.62
C VAL A 576 20.43 -0.67 21.55
N HIS A 577 21.23 -0.23 20.58
CA HIS A 577 21.47 1.20 20.31
C HIS A 577 21.67 1.50 18.81
N VAL A 578 21.30 2.70 18.37
CA VAL A 578 21.56 3.20 17.00
C VAL A 578 23.05 3.55 16.87
N VAL A 579 23.71 3.02 15.83
CA VAL A 579 25.14 3.24 15.58
C VAL A 579 25.38 4.70 15.15
N ASN A 580 26.19 5.42 15.93
CA ASN A 580 26.65 6.77 15.59
C ASN A 580 27.76 6.71 14.52
N ALA A 581 27.91 7.76 13.71
CA ALA A 581 28.93 7.86 12.66
C ALA A 581 30.38 7.78 13.20
N ASN A 582 30.58 7.94 14.51
CA ASN A 582 31.89 8.01 15.17
C ASN A 582 32.36 6.69 15.83
N TRP A 583 31.80 5.52 15.49
CA TRP A 583 32.15 4.23 16.12
C TRP A 583 33.66 3.91 16.10
N ALA A 584 34.38 4.33 15.06
CA ALA A 584 35.82 4.07 14.94
C ALA A 584 36.60 4.73 16.09
N HIS A 585 36.26 5.96 16.45
CA HIS A 585 36.90 6.67 17.56
C HIS A 585 36.72 5.94 18.90
N TYR A 586 35.56 5.32 19.13
CA TYR A 586 35.32 4.53 20.35
C TYR A 586 36.17 3.26 20.42
N VAL A 587 36.40 2.60 19.29
CA VAL A 587 37.30 1.44 19.25
C VAL A 587 38.75 1.87 19.47
N GLU A 588 39.18 3.00 18.91
CA GLU A 588 40.53 3.55 19.18
C GLU A 588 40.72 3.85 20.67
N LEU A 589 39.70 4.42 21.33
CA LEU A 589 39.74 4.70 22.76
C LEU A 589 39.71 3.43 23.63
N MET A 590 38.93 2.42 23.23
CA MET A 590 38.80 1.15 23.94
C MET A 590 40.05 0.26 23.81
N LEU A 591 40.60 0.16 22.60
CA LEU A 591 41.69 -0.78 22.26
C LEU A 591 43.07 -0.10 22.19
N GLY A 592 43.11 1.23 22.16
CA GLY A 592 44.36 2.01 22.14
C GLY A 592 45.15 1.93 20.83
N LEU A 593 44.51 1.59 19.71
CA LEU A 593 45.14 1.44 18.40
C LEU A 593 44.44 2.32 17.34
N PRO A 594 45.18 3.06 16.49
CA PRO A 594 44.61 3.83 15.39
C PRO A 594 43.94 2.94 14.33
N LEU A 595 42.75 3.31 13.87
CA LEU A 595 41.93 2.51 12.95
C LEU A 595 42.00 2.95 11.47
N LEU A 596 42.89 3.88 11.14
CA LEU A 596 42.99 4.44 9.78
C LEU A 596 43.23 3.37 8.71
N SER A 597 44.01 2.32 9.01
CA SER A 597 44.27 1.18 8.10
C SER A 597 43.05 0.26 7.94
N ALA A 598 42.29 0.02 9.02
CA ALA A 598 41.09 -0.82 9.02
C ALA A 598 39.93 -0.19 8.24
N ILE A 599 39.79 1.14 8.32
CA ILE A 599 38.79 1.93 7.58
C ILE A 599 39.10 1.90 6.07
N LEU A 600 40.37 2.02 5.68
CA LEU A 600 40.77 1.97 4.27
C LEU A 600 40.49 0.60 3.62
N GLU A 601 40.68 -0.51 4.36
CA GLU A 601 40.31 -1.85 3.89
C GLU A 601 38.79 -2.05 3.71
N THR A 602 37.97 -1.42 4.56
CA THR A 602 36.51 -1.50 4.49
C THR A 602 35.93 -0.62 3.37
N VAL A 603 36.49 0.59 3.17
CA VAL A 603 36.05 1.54 2.12
C VAL A 603 36.40 1.05 0.71
N ALA A 604 37.51 0.32 0.53
CA ALA A 604 37.92 -0.20 -0.78
C ALA A 604 36.96 -1.27 -1.36
N ARG A 605 36.15 -1.93 -0.53
CA ARG A 605 35.22 -3.01 -0.94
C ARG A 605 33.79 -2.47 -1.09
N LYS A 606 33.47 -1.86 -2.25
CA LYS A 606 32.14 -1.30 -2.57
C LYS A 606 30.99 -2.32 -2.52
N LYS A 607 30.05 -2.10 -1.60
CA LYS A 607 28.57 -2.25 -1.65
C LYS A 607 28.06 -2.68 -0.26
N THR A 608 27.34 -1.78 0.40
CA THR A 608 26.40 -2.06 1.51
C THR A 608 26.92 -3.03 2.59
N ARG A 609 27.66 -2.54 3.59
CA ARG A 609 27.86 -3.30 4.84
C ARG A 609 27.92 -2.44 6.11
N THR A 610 27.50 -3.09 7.19
CA THR A 610 27.46 -2.72 8.61
C THR A 610 28.77 -2.12 9.12
N ALA A 611 28.69 -1.12 10.01
CA ALA A 611 29.84 -0.50 10.67
C ALA A 611 30.60 -1.49 11.58
N GLY A 612 31.92 -1.60 11.46
CA GLY A 612 32.77 -2.54 12.24
C GLY A 612 34.14 -2.83 11.61
N VAL A 613 34.95 -3.67 12.25
CA VAL A 613 36.30 -4.11 11.78
C VAL A 613 36.26 -5.53 11.22
N THR A 614 37.27 -5.94 10.44
CA THR A 614 37.35 -7.33 9.97
C THR A 614 37.86 -8.26 11.08
N THR A 615 37.40 -9.52 11.09
CA THR A 615 37.95 -10.56 11.99
C THR A 615 39.45 -10.77 11.77
N ARG A 616 39.94 -10.55 10.54
CA ARG A 616 41.36 -10.52 10.20
C ARG A 616 42.09 -9.41 10.93
N TRP A 617 41.60 -8.18 10.89
CA TRP A 617 42.24 -7.06 11.58
C TRP A 617 42.33 -7.33 13.08
N LEU A 618 41.25 -7.83 13.69
CA LEU A 618 41.24 -8.17 15.12
C LEU A 618 42.25 -9.27 15.45
N ARG A 619 42.38 -10.29 14.59
CA ARG A 619 43.42 -11.32 14.71
C ARG A 619 44.82 -10.71 14.66
N ASP A 620 45.09 -9.93 13.61
CA ASP A 620 46.43 -9.44 13.31
C ASP A 620 46.98 -8.53 14.44
N HIS A 621 46.10 -7.98 15.30
CA HIS A 621 46.46 -7.13 16.43
C HIS A 621 46.26 -7.75 17.82
N PHE A 622 45.36 -8.72 18.00
CA PHE A 622 44.96 -9.25 19.32
C PHE A 622 44.94 -10.78 19.41
N GLN A 623 45.45 -11.52 18.41
CA GLN A 623 45.39 -12.99 18.41
C GLN A 623 46.01 -13.63 19.66
N VAL A 624 47.14 -13.10 20.13
CA VAL A 624 47.87 -13.60 21.30
C VAL A 624 48.26 -12.40 22.16
N CYS A 625 47.91 -12.41 23.44
CA CYS A 625 48.40 -11.41 24.38
C CYS A 625 49.87 -11.71 24.74
N PRO A 626 50.78 -10.72 24.64
CA PRO A 626 52.18 -10.94 25.01
C PRO A 626 52.32 -11.43 26.46
N PRO A 627 53.22 -12.38 26.75
CA PRO A 627 53.41 -12.91 28.10
C PRO A 627 53.89 -11.84 29.10
N ASP A 628 54.59 -10.82 28.62
CA ASP A 628 55.13 -9.67 29.34
C ASP A 628 54.22 -8.43 29.32
N ALA A 629 52.99 -8.55 28.78
CA ALA A 629 52.02 -7.46 28.74
C ALA A 629 51.69 -6.91 30.14
N ASP A 630 51.70 -5.58 30.27
CA ASP A 630 51.24 -4.88 31.47
C ASP A 630 49.71 -4.99 31.65
N GLU A 631 49.21 -4.58 32.81
CA GLU A 631 47.77 -4.71 33.13
C GLU A 631 46.87 -3.99 32.12
N VAL A 632 47.32 -2.85 31.58
CA VAL A 632 46.57 -2.06 30.58
C VAL A 632 46.51 -2.80 29.25
N ALA A 633 47.62 -3.38 28.79
CA ALA A 633 47.65 -4.19 27.58
C ALA A 633 46.79 -5.46 27.75
N VAL A 634 46.86 -6.12 28.90
CA VAL A 634 46.00 -7.26 29.22
C VAL A 634 44.51 -6.87 29.20
N GLU A 635 44.14 -5.72 29.77
CA GLU A 635 42.76 -5.22 29.75
C GLU A 635 42.27 -4.99 28.31
N ARG A 636 43.09 -4.35 27.47
CA ARG A 636 42.76 -4.12 26.04
C ARG A 636 42.53 -5.43 25.28
N HIS A 637 43.38 -6.43 25.53
CA HIS A 637 43.21 -7.76 24.95
C HIS A 637 41.95 -8.46 25.47
N ALA A 638 41.65 -8.33 26.76
CA ALA A 638 40.41 -8.85 27.34
C ALA A 638 39.17 -8.18 26.72
N ARG A 639 39.20 -6.86 26.46
CA ARG A 639 38.10 -6.15 25.78
C ARG A 639 37.95 -6.56 24.32
N ALA A 640 39.06 -6.72 23.59
CA ALA A 640 39.04 -7.24 22.22
C ALA A 640 38.46 -8.67 22.18
N TRP A 641 38.82 -9.50 23.16
CA TRP A 641 38.31 -10.86 23.30
C TRP A 641 36.82 -10.89 23.62
N LEU A 642 36.35 -10.07 24.58
CA LEU A 642 34.93 -9.95 24.88
C LEU A 642 34.13 -9.41 23.69
N TRP A 643 34.68 -8.44 22.95
CA TRP A 643 34.06 -7.92 21.73
C TRP A 643 33.90 -9.02 20.67
N TYR A 644 34.94 -9.83 20.47
CA TYR A 644 34.87 -10.99 19.60
C TYR A 644 33.81 -12.01 20.07
N LEU A 645 33.78 -12.34 21.37
CA LEU A 645 32.77 -13.25 21.93
C LEU A 645 31.35 -12.74 21.64
N VAL A 646 31.05 -11.49 22.00
CA VAL A 646 29.69 -10.95 21.81
C VAL A 646 29.35 -10.81 20.33
N ALA A 647 30.24 -10.25 19.51
CA ALA A 647 29.95 -9.92 18.11
C ALA A 647 30.07 -11.10 17.13
N CYS A 648 30.77 -12.18 17.49
CA CYS A 648 30.96 -13.34 16.61
C CYS A 648 30.36 -14.64 17.16
N PHE A 649 30.07 -14.73 18.46
CA PHE A 649 29.44 -15.91 19.06
C PHE A 649 27.97 -15.66 19.41
N LEU A 650 27.66 -14.58 20.14
CA LEU A 650 26.29 -14.30 20.58
C LEU A 650 25.46 -13.60 19.52
N LEU A 651 26.03 -12.60 18.84
CA LEU A 651 25.35 -11.74 17.86
C LEU A 651 26.08 -11.71 16.51
N PRO A 652 26.34 -12.87 15.88
CA PRO A 652 27.06 -12.93 14.61
C PRO A 652 26.28 -12.27 13.47
N ASP A 653 27.01 -11.63 12.55
CA ASP A 653 26.43 -11.10 11.33
C ASP A 653 26.45 -12.13 10.17
N GLY A 654 25.62 -11.91 9.15
CA GLY A 654 25.56 -12.79 7.97
C GLY A 654 26.82 -12.78 7.10
N SER A 655 27.81 -11.92 7.39
CA SER A 655 29.07 -11.86 6.64
C SER A 655 30.05 -12.96 7.03
N GLY A 656 30.06 -13.32 8.32
CA GLY A 656 31.02 -14.23 8.91
C GLY A 656 32.46 -13.67 9.01
N ASN A 657 32.72 -12.43 8.61
CA ASN A 657 34.08 -11.85 8.54
C ASN A 657 34.18 -10.44 9.14
N THR A 658 33.10 -9.90 9.70
CA THR A 658 33.03 -8.55 10.26
C THR A 658 32.64 -8.63 11.74
N VAL A 659 33.40 -7.95 12.59
CA VAL A 659 33.13 -7.75 14.01
C VAL A 659 32.35 -6.43 14.13
N THR A 660 31.05 -6.53 14.43
CA THR A 660 30.13 -5.39 14.37
C THR A 660 30.38 -4.36 15.49
N SER A 661 30.23 -3.09 15.15
CA SER A 661 30.32 -1.97 16.11
C SER A 661 29.08 -1.79 17.00
N LEU A 662 28.00 -2.53 16.73
CA LEU A 662 26.70 -2.35 17.38
C LEU A 662 26.75 -2.53 18.92
N VAL A 663 27.67 -3.34 19.41
CA VAL A 663 27.82 -3.68 20.84
C VAL A 663 28.87 -2.83 21.57
N LEU A 664 29.59 -1.96 20.85
CA LEU A 664 30.66 -1.15 21.42
C LEU A 664 30.24 -0.18 22.54
N PRO A 665 29.06 0.49 22.49
CA PRO A 665 28.65 1.41 23.55
C PRO A 665 28.51 0.75 24.94
N ILE A 666 28.33 -0.57 24.96
CA ILE A 666 28.23 -1.39 26.17
C ILE A 666 29.61 -1.89 26.57
N LEU A 667 30.38 -2.38 25.59
CA LEU A 667 31.74 -2.86 25.81
C LEU A 667 32.74 -1.76 26.20
N SER A 668 32.40 -0.48 25.98
CA SER A 668 33.18 0.68 26.45
C SER A 668 32.88 1.10 27.89
N GLN A 669 31.92 0.46 28.55
CA GLN A 669 31.61 0.72 29.96
C GLN A 669 32.71 0.17 30.89
N PRO A 670 32.78 0.68 32.15
CA PRO A 670 33.53 0.01 33.21
C PRO A 670 33.08 -1.46 33.34
N TRP A 671 34.00 -2.38 33.60
CA TRP A 671 33.75 -3.83 33.57
C TRP A 671 32.55 -4.26 34.43
N GLY A 672 32.42 -3.73 35.64
CA GLY A 672 31.28 -4.03 36.52
C GLY A 672 29.92 -3.54 36.01
N ASN A 673 29.90 -2.54 35.13
CA ASN A 673 28.67 -2.05 34.51
C ASN A 673 28.30 -2.86 33.27
N ILE A 674 29.20 -3.67 32.72
CA ILE A 674 28.87 -4.54 31.58
C ILE A 674 27.90 -5.63 32.01
N GLY A 675 28.07 -6.18 33.22
CA GLY A 675 27.21 -7.22 33.77
C GLY A 675 25.79 -6.77 34.13
N THR A 676 25.46 -5.49 34.02
CA THR A 676 24.09 -4.97 34.24
C THR A 676 23.23 -4.99 32.98
N TYR A 677 23.79 -5.43 31.83
CA TYR A 677 23.08 -5.56 30.56
C TYR A 677 22.59 -7.00 30.36
N SER A 678 21.44 -7.13 29.68
CA SER A 678 20.79 -8.41 29.36
C SER A 678 20.45 -8.48 27.87
#